data_AF-A0A1Y2GTW8-F1
#
_entry.id   AF-A0A1Y2GTW8-F1
#
_cell.length_a   1.000
_cell.length_b   1.000
_cell.length_c   1.000
_cell.angle_alpha   90.00
_cell.angle_beta   90.00
_cell.angle_gamma   90.00
#
_symmetry.space_group_name_H-M   'P 1'
#
loop_
_entity.id
_entity.type
_entity.pdbx_description
1 polymer ?
#
loop_
_entity_poly.entity_id
_entity_poly.type
_entity_poly.pdbx_seq_one_letter_code
_entity_poly.pdbx_strand_id
1 'polypeptide(L)'
;MRTCLILSSAIALVAMASTISAAEASGSYSYLNDENDVAGFFTLVRKETMPNGIRTCTILDRGETQAFRGLYPINKRGNRAQVINRKTHDESDHHHGPSFLTQESTRSELNIDLLELNTNMKEGLAEIEKQYLKIECDDVVDAYQYQADFPSTLMQTQNQRALAPNGLQSSDEVRKLVDSGPDKNRVSIVFMGDGYTLDEREKFFSDIQRLVNDMFVGDTFQSYLPLFNIYALFRPSKESGIGVNGKWKDTSFRLYRDGTELRGIYTADPEAARGACRAIGKYACDFPSLIGNDPYYGGLGGEFVISTSSNKSGTVVLRHELGHSLINVGEEYDGGWVYSGVNAERWSINNIKWKHWLTDAVPREEKNVLRVQDYAWYDLKEGPYKIKFNSDGNFKRWSLKISHSGVDTDDSFEAYLDGKRLNWTSPGGYDRDFSEWAGNEGLSSGAHELEFRQGAKYGNETDPSRPIRQLCSVTLHEFMGEDQYRFDNNIISAYPTFDIQGRKTWRSNHEYCLMRNMGSTHFCSVCREGLWLRLVEKASLLDEVTVTCQKNGADANDVSAFGISAKVIPLGQFRADQSKRSSDEAYISSWYKDGKHQPQFDNQFEIQVPSSEEGTWEFKAEFKTPDVRKDPGGLLKASKVFSVAKNLCNK
;
A
#
# COMPACT_ATOMS: atom_id res chain seq x y z
N MET A 1 -50.87 -51.32 10.99
CA MET A 1 -49.79 -52.28 11.31
C MET A 1 -48.52 -51.50 11.59
N ARG A 2 -47.85 -51.84 12.70
CA ARG A 2 -46.42 -51.73 13.06
C ARG A 2 -45.59 -50.54 12.54
N THR A 3 -45.19 -49.57 13.38
CA THR A 3 -44.05 -49.57 14.36
C THR A 3 -42.72 -49.15 13.70
N CYS A 4 -41.80 -48.36 14.28
CA CYS A 4 -41.79 -47.24 15.25
C CYS A 4 -40.32 -46.81 15.42
N LEU A 5 -40.04 -45.50 15.61
CA LEU A 5 -38.83 -44.79 16.12
C LEU A 5 -38.76 -43.44 15.34
N ILE A 6 -39.01 -42.21 15.84
CA ILE A 6 -39.13 -41.60 17.19
C ILE A 6 -37.90 -41.85 18.09
N LEU A 7 -37.31 -40.92 18.86
CA LEU A 7 -37.55 -39.53 19.31
C LEU A 7 -36.23 -38.73 19.12
N SER A 8 -36.10 -37.39 19.26
CA SER A 8 -37.01 -36.22 19.35
C SER A 8 -36.12 -34.96 19.26
N SER A 9 -36.47 -33.88 18.55
CA SER A 9 -37.31 -32.74 19.01
C SER A 9 -36.69 -31.96 20.19
N ALA A 10 -36.82 -30.64 20.33
CA ALA A 10 -38.04 -29.81 20.28
C ALA A 10 -37.65 -28.32 20.48
N ILE A 11 -38.45 -27.24 20.33
CA ILE A 11 -39.79 -26.86 19.78
C ILE A 11 -39.75 -25.30 19.83
N ALA A 12 -39.97 -24.52 18.76
CA ALA A 12 -41.23 -24.13 18.10
C ALA A 12 -42.25 -23.33 18.97
N LEU A 13 -42.84 -22.27 18.40
CA LEU A 13 -44.28 -21.88 18.42
C LEU A 13 -44.40 -20.54 17.61
N VAL A 14 -45.17 -20.36 16.51
CA VAL A 14 -46.67 -20.40 16.29
C VAL A 14 -47.32 -19.02 16.63
N ALA A 15 -48.26 -18.41 15.87
CA ALA A 15 -49.23 -18.84 14.84
C ALA A 15 -49.43 -17.77 13.71
N MET A 16 -49.82 -18.09 12.45
CA MET A 16 -51.19 -18.13 11.85
C MET A 16 -51.97 -16.78 11.79
N ALA A 17 -52.68 -16.39 10.71
CA ALA A 17 -52.96 -17.00 9.38
C ALA A 17 -53.51 -16.01 8.31
N SER A 18 -53.50 -16.44 7.03
CA SER A 18 -54.46 -16.14 5.91
C SER A 18 -54.60 -14.70 5.33
N THR A 19 -54.73 -14.42 4.02
CA THR A 19 -54.82 -15.26 2.77
C THR A 19 -54.74 -14.41 1.46
N ILE A 20 -54.11 -14.94 0.39
CA ILE A 20 -54.44 -14.82 -1.08
C ILE A 20 -54.32 -13.39 -1.73
N SER A 21 -53.88 -13.15 -2.99
CA SER A 21 -53.56 -13.91 -4.23
C SER A 21 -52.21 -13.44 -4.83
N ALA A 22 -51.29 -14.27 -5.37
CA ALA A 22 -51.34 -15.19 -6.52
C ALA A 22 -51.25 -14.52 -7.93
N ALA A 23 -50.05 -14.59 -8.54
CA ALA A 23 -49.70 -14.58 -9.98
C ALA A 23 -48.15 -14.47 -10.08
N GLU A 24 -47.35 -15.54 -10.11
CA GLU A 24 -47.08 -16.49 -11.21
C GLU A 24 -46.53 -15.90 -12.51
N ALA A 25 -45.21 -16.10 -12.73
CA ALA A 25 -44.52 -16.37 -14.01
C ALA A 25 -42.98 -16.34 -13.76
N SER A 26 -42.36 -17.43 -13.32
CA SER A 26 -41.74 -18.47 -14.18
C SER A 26 -40.38 -18.05 -14.79
N GLY A 27 -39.29 -18.70 -14.36
CA GLY A 27 -37.95 -18.49 -14.92
C GLY A 27 -36.85 -19.10 -14.05
N SER A 28 -36.57 -20.40 -14.21
CA SER A 28 -35.69 -21.18 -13.34
C SER A 28 -34.35 -21.56 -13.99
N TYR A 29 -33.28 -21.48 -13.20
CA TYR A 29 -31.95 -22.09 -13.38
C TYR A 29 -31.05 -21.66 -14.56
N SER A 30 -29.95 -20.98 -14.20
CA SER A 30 -28.59 -21.46 -14.52
C SER A 30 -27.57 -20.81 -13.57
N TYR A 31 -26.86 -21.60 -12.77
CA TYR A 31 -25.63 -21.13 -12.10
C TYR A 31 -24.52 -21.09 -13.15
N LEU A 32 -23.98 -19.89 -13.42
CA LEU A 32 -22.70 -19.72 -14.08
C LEU A 32 -21.75 -19.06 -13.08
N ASN A 33 -20.64 -19.73 -12.81
CA ASN A 33 -19.47 -19.09 -12.26
C ASN A 33 -18.93 -18.13 -13.33
N ASP A 34 -18.72 -16.87 -12.97
CA ASP A 34 -17.70 -16.07 -13.62
C ASP A 34 -16.95 -15.29 -12.56
N GLU A 35 -15.63 -15.49 -12.53
CA GLU A 35 -14.71 -14.79 -11.64
C GLU A 35 -14.51 -13.36 -12.15
N ASN A 36 -14.73 -12.35 -11.31
CA ASN A 36 -14.16 -11.01 -11.48
C ASN A 36 -14.14 -10.26 -10.14
N ASP A 37 -13.48 -10.87 -9.14
CA ASP A 37 -13.15 -10.23 -7.87
C ASP A 37 -11.91 -9.33 -8.05
N VAL A 38 -12.14 -8.07 -8.45
CA VAL A 38 -11.12 -7.01 -8.42
C VAL A 38 -11.56 -5.96 -7.40
N ALA A 39 -10.78 -5.79 -6.33
CA ALA A 39 -11.01 -4.81 -5.28
C ALA A 39 -9.69 -4.06 -4.93
N GLY A 40 -9.71 -2.80 -4.48
CA GLY A 40 -10.86 -1.89 -4.30
C GLY A 40 -11.28 -1.14 -5.58
N PHE A 41 -12.36 -0.37 -5.59
CA PHE A 41 -12.96 0.42 -4.49
C PHE A 41 -14.43 0.04 -4.19
N PHE A 42 -15.01 0.67 -3.14
CA PHE A 42 -16.34 0.36 -2.58
C PHE A 42 -17.49 0.27 -3.59
N THR A 43 -18.50 -0.55 -3.28
CA THR A 43 -19.85 -0.45 -3.85
C THR A 43 -20.88 -1.05 -2.90
N LEU A 44 -21.97 -0.31 -2.64
CA LEU A 44 -23.18 -0.83 -2.00
C LEU A 44 -24.39 -0.26 -2.75
N VAL A 45 -24.90 -1.01 -3.75
CA VAL A 45 -26.03 -0.56 -4.59
C VAL A 45 -27.36 -1.00 -4.00
N ARG A 46 -28.23 -0.05 -3.66
CA ARG A 46 -29.67 -0.32 -3.54
C ARG A 46 -30.28 -0.26 -4.94
N LYS A 47 -30.69 -1.41 -5.49
CA LYS A 47 -31.47 -1.47 -6.74
C LYS A 47 -32.96 -1.39 -6.42
N GLU A 48 -33.63 -0.38 -6.97
CA GLU A 48 -35.09 -0.37 -7.09
C GLU A 48 -35.47 -0.30 -8.57
N THR A 49 -36.52 -1.03 -8.94
CA THR A 49 -37.04 -1.06 -10.30
C THR A 49 -38.36 -0.31 -10.32
N MET A 50 -38.41 0.80 -11.06
CA MET A 50 -39.63 1.60 -11.19
C MET A 50 -40.63 0.90 -12.13
N PRO A 51 -41.95 1.11 -11.96
CA PRO A 51 -42.99 0.41 -12.75
C PRO A 51 -42.93 0.62 -14.27
N ASN A 52 -42.16 1.60 -14.75
CA ASN A 52 -41.93 1.89 -16.16
C ASN A 52 -40.66 1.23 -16.74
N GLY A 53 -39.98 0.36 -15.98
CA GLY A 53 -38.81 -0.40 -16.45
C GLY A 53 -37.48 0.36 -16.40
N ILE A 54 -37.47 1.63 -16.00
CA ILE A 54 -36.24 2.42 -15.84
C ILE A 54 -35.50 1.98 -14.56
N ARG A 55 -34.18 1.86 -14.65
CA ARG A 55 -33.27 1.53 -13.55
C ARG A 55 -32.41 2.74 -13.22
N THR A 56 -32.38 3.15 -11.95
CA THR A 56 -31.53 4.24 -11.45
C THR A 56 -30.47 3.71 -10.50
N CYS A 57 -29.26 4.27 -10.58
CA CYS A 57 -28.14 3.99 -9.69
C CYS A 57 -27.72 5.29 -8.98
N THR A 58 -27.63 5.27 -7.65
CA THR A 58 -27.13 6.40 -6.85
C THR A 58 -25.73 6.09 -6.35
N ILE A 59 -24.77 6.99 -6.58
CA ILE A 59 -23.41 6.89 -6.05
C ILE A 59 -23.37 7.57 -4.68
N LEU A 60 -22.86 6.88 -3.67
CA LEU A 60 -22.61 7.42 -2.33
C LEU A 60 -21.10 7.53 -2.08
N ASP A 61 -20.61 8.76 -2.29
CA ASP A 61 -19.33 9.33 -1.85
C ASP A 61 -18.00 8.92 -2.56
N ARG A 62 -17.08 9.90 -2.58
CA ARG A 62 -15.65 9.85 -2.93
C ARG A 62 -14.93 10.74 -1.88
N GLY A 63 -14.40 10.14 -0.81
CA GLY A 63 -13.90 10.95 0.33
C GLY A 63 -12.69 10.38 1.07
N GLU A 64 -11.77 11.29 1.42
CA GLU A 64 -10.70 11.11 2.39
C GLU A 64 -11.28 10.91 3.80
N THR A 65 -10.70 10.02 4.64
CA THR A 65 -11.11 9.91 6.05
C THR A 65 -10.37 10.90 6.96
N GLN A 66 -10.86 12.15 7.05
CA GLN A 66 -10.52 13.05 8.17
C GLN A 66 -11.31 12.79 9.47
N ALA A 67 -12.29 11.88 9.44
CA ALA A 67 -13.32 11.76 10.48
C ALA A 67 -13.06 10.68 11.57
N PHE A 68 -12.00 10.82 12.38
CA PHE A 68 -11.90 10.06 13.66
C PHE A 68 -11.17 10.75 14.83
N ARG A 69 -11.00 12.09 14.82
CA ARG A 69 -10.37 12.84 15.93
C ARG A 69 -11.31 13.22 17.11
N GLY A 70 -12.60 12.84 17.10
CA GLY A 70 -13.62 13.44 17.99
C GLY A 70 -14.43 12.56 18.97
N LEU A 71 -14.33 11.22 18.95
CA LEU A 71 -15.33 10.34 19.60
C LEU A 71 -14.93 9.68 20.94
N TYR A 72 -13.95 10.21 21.67
CA TYR A 72 -13.65 9.77 23.04
C TYR A 72 -13.82 10.93 24.05
N PRO A 73 -14.80 10.87 24.96
CA PRO A 73 -14.92 11.84 26.04
C PRO A 73 -13.69 11.77 26.95
N ILE A 74 -12.99 12.89 27.10
CA ILE A 74 -11.88 13.04 28.02
C ILE A 74 -12.45 13.13 29.44
N ASN A 75 -12.09 12.21 30.34
CA ASN A 75 -12.40 12.39 31.76
C ASN A 75 -11.55 13.54 32.34
N LYS A 76 -11.94 14.10 33.51
CA LYS A 76 -11.28 15.26 34.13
C LYS A 76 -9.78 15.07 34.51
N ARG A 77 -9.15 13.95 34.16
CA ARG A 77 -7.71 13.65 34.35
C ARG A 77 -6.95 13.31 33.06
N GLY A 78 -7.54 13.51 31.88
CA GLY A 78 -6.81 13.47 30.59
C GLY A 78 -6.59 12.09 29.96
N ASN A 79 -6.88 10.99 30.64
CA ASN A 79 -6.66 9.64 30.11
C ASN A 79 -7.78 9.20 29.16
N ARG A 80 -7.40 8.66 27.98
CA ARG A 80 -8.33 7.96 27.08
C ARG A 80 -8.69 6.58 27.66
N ALA A 81 -9.96 6.21 27.60
CA ALA A 81 -10.42 4.90 28.08
C ALA A 81 -9.99 3.77 27.13
N GLN A 82 -9.22 2.81 27.63
CA GLN A 82 -8.99 1.54 26.94
C GLN A 82 -10.25 0.66 26.99
N VAL A 83 -10.54 -0.04 25.91
CA VAL A 83 -11.61 -1.05 25.87
C VAL A 83 -11.11 -2.31 26.57
N ILE A 84 -11.53 -2.53 27.82
CA ILE A 84 -11.27 -3.78 28.54
C ILE A 84 -12.19 -4.86 27.98
N ASN A 85 -11.60 -5.86 27.33
CA ASN A 85 -12.31 -6.95 26.68
C ASN A 85 -12.86 -7.93 27.75
N ARG A 86 -14.17 -7.93 28.01
CA ARG A 86 -14.82 -8.91 28.90
C ARG A 86 -15.00 -10.24 28.17
N LYS A 87 -14.33 -11.30 28.63
CA LYS A 87 -14.74 -12.68 28.33
C LYS A 87 -15.98 -13.05 29.16
N THR A 88 -16.86 -13.88 28.58
CA THR A 88 -18.07 -14.43 29.22
C THR A 88 -18.01 -15.96 29.28
N HIS A 89 -18.65 -16.52 30.31
CA HIS A 89 -18.79 -17.96 30.65
C HIS A 89 -17.48 -18.63 31.11
N ASP A 90 -17.44 -19.60 32.03
CA ASP A 90 -18.28 -20.18 33.12
C ASP A 90 -17.44 -21.42 33.56
N GLU A 91 -17.55 -22.10 34.71
CA GLU A 91 -18.45 -22.10 35.87
C GLU A 91 -17.68 -22.77 37.05
N SER A 92 -18.26 -22.85 38.25
CA SER A 92 -17.80 -23.65 39.44
C SER A 92 -16.47 -23.21 40.12
N ASP A 93 -16.29 -23.27 41.45
CA ASP A 93 -17.18 -23.78 42.51
C ASP A 93 -16.94 -23.14 43.91
N HIS A 94 -18.02 -23.11 44.72
CA HIS A 94 -18.12 -23.33 46.20
C HIS A 94 -16.82 -23.25 47.04
N HIS A 95 -16.67 -22.54 48.18
CA HIS A 95 -17.54 -22.13 49.30
C HIS A 95 -16.72 -21.15 50.21
N HIS A 96 -17.14 -20.51 51.32
CA HIS A 96 -18.35 -20.41 52.18
C HIS A 96 -18.39 -18.96 52.77
N GLY A 97 -19.55 -18.44 53.20
CA GLY A 97 -19.78 -18.17 54.64
C GLY A 97 -20.23 -16.71 54.92
N PRO A 98 -21.11 -16.42 55.91
CA PRO A 98 -22.32 -15.66 55.57
C PRO A 98 -22.70 -14.46 56.48
N SER A 99 -23.88 -13.89 56.16
CA SER A 99 -24.74 -12.97 56.93
C SER A 99 -24.54 -11.46 56.67
N PHE A 100 -25.58 -10.61 56.54
CA PHE A 100 -27.02 -10.74 56.82
C PHE A 100 -27.93 -10.23 55.66
N LEU A 101 -29.15 -10.78 55.59
CA LEU A 101 -30.31 -10.26 54.82
C LEU A 101 -30.96 -9.09 55.61
N THR A 102 -31.73 -8.15 55.06
CA THR A 102 -32.99 -8.32 54.28
C THR A 102 -33.42 -7.03 53.54
N GLN A 103 -34.09 -7.20 52.37
CA GLN A 103 -35.21 -6.41 51.78
C GLN A 103 -35.17 -4.86 51.72
N GLU A 104 -35.79 -4.16 50.76
CA GLU A 104 -36.24 -4.34 49.36
C GLU A 104 -37.08 -3.08 49.01
N SER A 105 -36.98 -2.56 47.78
CA SER A 105 -37.80 -1.46 47.20
C SER A 105 -37.63 -0.06 47.85
N THR A 106 -37.52 1.07 47.14
CA THR A 106 -38.30 1.53 45.98
C THR A 106 -37.57 2.55 45.08
N ARG A 107 -37.95 2.54 43.79
CA ARG A 107 -37.86 3.60 42.75
C ARG A 107 -37.32 5.00 43.12
N SER A 108 -36.44 5.50 42.26
CA SER A 108 -36.69 6.78 41.55
C SER A 108 -36.38 6.63 40.06
N GLU A 109 -37.42 6.61 39.23
CA GLU A 109 -37.31 6.66 37.77
C GLU A 109 -36.99 8.11 37.35
N LEU A 110 -36.01 8.29 36.48
CA LEU A 110 -35.73 9.56 35.82
C LEU A 110 -35.98 9.38 34.32
N ASN A 111 -37.26 9.35 33.96
CA ASN A 111 -37.70 9.46 32.57
C ASN A 111 -37.46 10.90 32.10
N ILE A 112 -36.69 11.07 31.03
CA ILE A 112 -36.79 12.21 30.11
C ILE A 112 -36.89 11.63 28.70
N ASP A 113 -37.87 12.09 27.93
CA ASP A 113 -38.36 11.42 26.73
C ASP A 113 -37.34 11.31 25.59
N LEU A 114 -37.30 10.14 24.98
CA LEU A 114 -36.54 9.84 23.75
C LEU A 114 -37.29 10.26 22.47
N LEU A 115 -38.23 11.22 22.58
CA LEU A 115 -39.20 11.56 21.52
C LEU A 115 -39.01 12.95 20.88
N GLU A 116 -38.07 13.78 21.33
CA GLU A 116 -37.85 15.14 20.75
C GLU A 116 -36.73 15.25 19.70
N LEU A 117 -35.95 14.20 19.45
CA LEU A 117 -34.88 14.23 18.44
C LEU A 117 -35.34 13.96 16.99
N ASN A 118 -36.62 13.62 16.77
CA ASN A 118 -37.10 13.14 15.47
C ASN A 118 -37.96 14.14 14.68
N THR A 119 -38.09 15.38 15.15
CA THR A 119 -38.90 16.43 14.51
C THR A 119 -38.07 17.37 13.63
N ASN A 120 -36.83 17.69 14.05
CA ASN A 120 -36.00 18.71 13.37
C ASN A 120 -35.27 18.22 12.10
N MET A 121 -35.30 16.92 11.76
CA MET A 121 -34.75 16.44 10.47
C MET A 121 -35.75 16.50 9.31
N LYS A 122 -37.05 16.70 9.56
CA LYS A 122 -38.06 16.68 8.48
C LYS A 122 -38.26 18.00 7.74
N GLU A 123 -37.86 19.12 8.32
CA GLU A 123 -37.97 20.43 7.66
C GLU A 123 -36.72 20.74 6.79
N GLY A 124 -35.54 20.19 7.11
CA GLY A 124 -34.32 20.35 6.31
C GLY A 124 -34.24 19.51 5.03
N LEU A 125 -35.14 18.54 4.83
CA LEU A 125 -35.13 17.63 3.67
C LEU A 125 -36.11 18.03 2.55
N ALA A 126 -36.92 19.07 2.74
CA ALA A 126 -37.92 19.50 1.75
C ALA A 126 -37.44 20.60 0.78
N GLU A 127 -36.29 21.23 1.04
CA GLU A 127 -35.85 22.44 0.32
C GLU A 127 -34.62 22.23 -0.60
N ILE A 128 -34.03 21.02 -0.62
CA ILE A 128 -32.86 20.67 -1.47
C ILE A 128 -33.24 19.65 -2.56
N GLU A 129 -34.51 19.62 -2.98
CA GLU A 129 -34.99 18.73 -4.05
C GLU A 129 -35.69 19.48 -5.19
N LYS A 130 -35.09 20.58 -5.66
CA LYS A 130 -35.62 21.32 -6.84
C LYS A 130 -34.66 22.24 -7.61
N GLN A 131 -33.48 21.75 -8.00
CA GLN A 131 -32.79 22.21 -9.22
C GLN A 131 -31.73 21.19 -9.66
N TYR A 132 -31.39 21.21 -10.96
CA TYR A 132 -30.47 20.30 -11.67
C TYR A 132 -30.98 18.87 -11.92
N LEU A 133 -31.75 18.69 -13.00
CA LEU A 133 -31.98 17.39 -13.62
C LEU A 133 -32.20 17.53 -15.14
N LYS A 134 -31.12 17.33 -15.91
CA LYS A 134 -31.03 16.80 -17.29
C LYS A 134 -29.81 17.34 -18.03
N ILE A 135 -28.80 16.48 -18.21
CA ILE A 135 -28.04 16.38 -19.46
C ILE A 135 -27.96 14.89 -19.76
N GLU A 136 -28.42 14.49 -20.94
CA GLU A 136 -28.36 13.10 -21.42
C GLU A 136 -26.94 12.82 -21.93
N CYS A 137 -26.43 11.60 -21.70
CA CYS A 137 -25.11 11.21 -22.19
C CYS A 137 -25.20 10.83 -23.67
N ASP A 138 -24.63 11.65 -24.54
CA ASP A 138 -24.06 11.23 -25.83
C ASP A 138 -22.99 12.25 -26.28
N ASP A 139 -22.10 11.80 -27.17
CA ASP A 139 -21.01 12.52 -27.83
C ASP A 139 -19.84 13.09 -26.99
N VAL A 140 -18.70 12.40 -27.08
CA VAL A 140 -17.36 12.92 -26.76
C VAL A 140 -16.84 13.72 -27.96
N VAL A 141 -16.72 15.04 -27.83
CA VAL A 141 -15.97 15.89 -28.76
C VAL A 141 -15.16 16.94 -27.99
N ASP A 142 -13.87 17.07 -28.31
CA ASP A 142 -13.00 18.15 -27.83
C ASP A 142 -13.50 19.53 -28.30
N ALA A 143 -13.68 20.49 -27.38
CA ALA A 143 -13.71 21.92 -27.73
C ALA A 143 -13.31 22.84 -26.57
N TYR A 144 -12.66 23.95 -26.93
CA TYR A 144 -12.13 25.00 -26.06
C TYR A 144 -13.19 26.03 -25.60
N GLN A 145 -12.77 26.86 -24.63
CA GLN A 145 -13.07 28.30 -24.48
C GLN A 145 -14.32 28.82 -23.72
N TYR A 146 -14.03 29.33 -22.51
CA TYR A 146 -14.18 30.74 -22.07
C TYR A 146 -15.48 31.28 -21.41
N GLN A 147 -15.22 32.01 -20.31
CA GLN A 147 -15.99 33.10 -19.65
C GLN A 147 -17.47 32.94 -19.24
N ALA A 148 -17.72 33.21 -17.95
CA ALA A 148 -18.86 34.00 -17.49
C ALA A 148 -18.47 34.82 -16.25
N ASP A 149 -18.93 36.07 -16.17
CA ASP A 149 -18.55 37.04 -15.14
C ASP A 149 -19.29 36.83 -13.80
N PHE A 150 -18.64 37.16 -12.69
CA PHE A 150 -19.28 37.32 -11.39
C PHE A 150 -19.51 38.82 -11.10
N PRO A 151 -20.75 39.27 -10.78
CA PRO A 151 -20.98 40.63 -10.33
C PRO A 151 -20.39 40.83 -8.93
N SER A 152 -19.62 41.90 -8.79
CA SER A 152 -19.06 42.33 -7.51
C SER A 152 -20.14 42.92 -6.62
N THR A 153 -20.17 42.54 -5.33
CA THR A 153 -20.00 43.44 -4.17
C THR A 153 -20.33 42.77 -2.84
N LEU A 154 -19.30 42.49 -2.04
CA LEU A 154 -19.29 42.78 -0.59
C LEU A 154 -17.83 42.77 -0.11
N MET A 155 -17.41 43.89 0.47
CA MET A 155 -16.00 44.17 0.78
C MET A 155 -15.49 43.38 1.98
N GLN A 156 -14.38 42.66 1.75
CA GLN A 156 -13.09 42.81 2.45
C GLN A 156 -13.08 43.22 3.94
N THR A 157 -12.43 42.40 4.78
CA THR A 157 -11.15 42.78 5.40
C THR A 157 -10.30 41.56 5.82
N GLN A 158 -9.00 41.62 5.47
CA GLN A 158 -7.87 41.03 6.20
C GLN A 158 -7.82 39.51 6.48
N ASN A 159 -7.38 38.72 5.48
CA ASN A 159 -5.97 38.26 5.46
C ASN A 159 -5.66 37.49 4.16
N GLN A 160 -5.03 38.18 3.20
CA GLN A 160 -4.47 37.53 2.01
C GLN A 160 -3.18 36.78 2.37
N ARG A 161 -3.29 35.51 2.75
CA ARG A 161 -2.22 34.56 2.41
C ARG A 161 -2.34 34.30 0.91
N ALA A 162 -1.32 34.70 0.16
CA ALA A 162 -1.27 34.41 -1.26
C ALA A 162 -1.33 32.89 -1.48
N LEU A 163 -2.32 32.42 -2.23
CA LEU A 163 -2.31 31.09 -2.82
C LEU A 163 -1.10 31.04 -3.75
N ALA A 164 -0.17 30.12 -3.49
CA ALA A 164 1.02 29.95 -4.32
C ALA A 164 0.61 29.53 -5.74
N PRO A 165 1.39 29.87 -6.78
CA PRO A 165 1.07 29.44 -8.14
C PRO A 165 1.08 27.90 -8.24
N ASN A 166 -0.02 27.35 -8.72
CA ASN A 166 -0.17 25.93 -9.03
C ASN A 166 0.72 25.54 -10.22
N GLY A 167 2.00 25.23 -9.97
CA GLY A 167 2.94 24.78 -10.98
C GLY A 167 4.40 24.80 -10.50
N LEU A 168 5.34 24.83 -11.44
CA LEU A 168 6.74 25.12 -11.18
C LEU A 168 6.94 26.61 -10.86
N GLN A 169 7.84 26.90 -9.92
CA GLN A 169 8.25 28.24 -9.52
C GLN A 169 9.58 28.61 -10.21
N SER A 170 9.89 29.89 -10.34
CA SER A 170 11.15 30.35 -10.96
C SER A 170 12.42 29.94 -10.21
N SER A 171 12.27 29.48 -8.97
CA SER A 171 13.33 28.96 -8.11
C SER A 171 13.42 27.42 -8.10
N ASP A 172 12.53 26.73 -8.81
CA ASP A 172 12.56 25.27 -8.88
C ASP A 172 13.65 24.80 -9.84
N GLU A 173 14.33 23.71 -9.49
CA GLU A 173 15.23 22.99 -10.40
C GLU A 173 14.79 21.54 -10.54
N VAL A 174 14.62 21.09 -11.78
CA VAL A 174 14.23 19.72 -12.12
C VAL A 174 15.39 19.01 -12.79
N ARG A 175 15.77 17.84 -12.28
CA ARG A 175 16.73 16.93 -12.93
C ARG A 175 16.06 15.59 -13.20
N LYS A 176 16.16 15.07 -14.43
CA LYS A 176 15.83 13.67 -14.73
C LYS A 176 17.06 12.83 -14.38
N LEU A 177 16.98 12.08 -13.27
CA LEU A 177 18.09 11.27 -12.75
C LEU A 177 18.16 9.89 -13.42
N VAL A 178 17.02 9.36 -13.86
CA VAL A 178 16.93 8.16 -14.69
C VAL A 178 16.06 8.46 -15.89
N ASP A 179 16.59 8.22 -17.08
CA ASP A 179 15.86 8.25 -18.35
C ASP A 179 15.97 6.88 -19.04
N SER A 180 14.92 6.07 -18.88
CA SER A 180 14.83 4.75 -19.51
C SER A 180 14.03 4.79 -20.82
N GLY A 181 13.49 5.94 -21.22
CA GLY A 181 12.66 6.10 -22.42
C GLY A 181 11.58 7.18 -22.30
N PRO A 182 10.63 7.24 -23.25
CA PRO A 182 9.59 8.27 -23.27
C PRO A 182 8.66 8.18 -22.05
N ASP A 183 8.37 9.30 -21.39
CA ASP A 183 7.52 9.34 -20.17
C ASP A 183 6.13 8.73 -20.40
N LYS A 184 5.58 8.86 -21.62
CA LYS A 184 4.30 8.22 -22.03
C LYS A 184 4.30 6.68 -21.96
N ASN A 185 5.47 6.06 -21.79
CA ASN A 185 5.66 4.61 -21.78
C ASN A 185 6.59 4.15 -20.64
N ARG A 186 6.73 4.96 -19.58
CA ARG A 186 7.53 4.67 -18.39
C ARG A 186 6.78 5.12 -17.16
N VAL A 187 6.90 4.37 -16.08
CA VAL A 187 6.40 4.78 -14.77
C VAL A 187 7.28 5.90 -14.23
N SER A 188 6.71 7.08 -14.01
CA SER A 188 7.47 8.27 -13.65
C SER A 188 7.35 8.61 -12.16
N ILE A 189 8.47 8.52 -11.43
CA ILE A 189 8.56 8.88 -10.01
C ILE A 189 9.20 10.26 -9.87
N VAL A 190 8.60 11.15 -9.08
CA VAL A 190 9.13 12.51 -8.84
C VAL A 190 9.46 12.68 -7.37
N PHE A 191 10.75 12.75 -7.02
CA PHE A 191 11.24 13.07 -5.69
C PHE A 191 11.31 14.58 -5.49
N MET A 192 10.41 15.10 -4.68
CA MET A 192 10.30 16.51 -4.32
C MET A 192 10.87 16.73 -2.91
N GLY A 193 11.85 17.62 -2.77
CA GLY A 193 12.47 17.91 -1.46
C GLY A 193 11.66 18.91 -0.63
N ASP A 194 11.53 18.65 0.68
CA ASP A 194 11.00 19.63 1.64
C ASP A 194 11.96 19.91 2.78
N GLY A 195 12.02 21.17 3.22
CA GLY A 195 12.95 21.61 4.27
C GLY A 195 14.41 21.70 3.82
N TYR A 196 14.67 21.77 2.51
CA TYR A 196 16.00 22.09 1.97
C TYR A 196 16.03 23.56 1.57
N THR A 197 16.87 24.35 2.22
CA THR A 197 17.11 25.76 1.86
C THR A 197 17.91 25.88 0.56
N LEU A 198 18.02 27.09 0.00
CA LEU A 198 18.80 27.34 -1.21
C LEU A 198 20.27 26.91 -1.07
N ASP A 199 20.87 27.13 0.11
CA ASP A 199 22.26 26.75 0.41
C ASP A 199 22.42 25.22 0.55
N GLU A 200 21.34 24.49 0.83
CA GLU A 200 21.29 23.03 0.91
C GLU A 200 20.98 22.35 -0.44
N ARG A 201 20.96 23.10 -1.56
CA ARG A 201 20.63 22.57 -2.89
C ARG A 201 21.47 21.36 -3.32
N GLU A 202 22.79 21.38 -3.10
CA GLU A 202 23.64 20.22 -3.43
C GLU A 202 23.47 19.07 -2.41
N LYS A 203 23.10 19.36 -1.15
CA LYS A 203 22.71 18.33 -0.18
C LYS A 203 21.46 17.59 -0.68
N PHE A 204 20.43 18.32 -1.13
CA PHE A 204 19.22 17.73 -1.71
C PHE A 204 19.56 16.77 -2.87
N PHE A 205 20.30 17.22 -3.88
CA PHE A 205 20.59 16.36 -5.02
C PHE A 205 21.50 15.17 -4.65
N SER A 206 22.41 15.34 -3.69
CA SER A 206 23.18 14.23 -3.11
C SER A 206 22.29 13.20 -2.40
N ASP A 207 21.35 13.66 -1.57
CA ASP A 207 20.43 12.79 -0.83
C ASP A 207 19.49 12.03 -1.78
N ILE A 208 18.90 12.70 -2.77
CA ILE A 208 18.04 12.02 -3.76
C ILE A 208 18.85 11.05 -4.62
N GLN A 209 20.05 11.42 -5.07
CA GLN A 209 20.89 10.50 -5.86
C GLN A 209 21.27 9.26 -5.04
N ARG A 210 21.56 9.41 -3.74
CA ARG A 210 21.79 8.27 -2.84
C ARG A 210 20.55 7.39 -2.74
N LEU A 211 19.39 7.95 -2.40
CA LEU A 211 18.13 7.21 -2.29
C LEU A 211 17.80 6.45 -3.59
N VAL A 212 17.96 7.09 -4.76
CA VAL A 212 17.75 6.47 -6.07
C VAL A 212 18.75 5.34 -6.32
N ASN A 213 20.03 5.54 -6.00
CA ASN A 213 21.04 4.48 -6.14
C ASN A 213 20.72 3.28 -5.24
N ASP A 214 20.42 3.52 -3.95
CA ASP A 214 20.11 2.45 -2.99
C ASP A 214 18.88 1.62 -3.40
N MET A 215 17.90 2.24 -4.08
CA MET A 215 16.67 1.58 -4.55
C MET A 215 16.81 0.85 -5.89
N PHE A 216 17.50 1.47 -6.87
CA PHE A 216 17.49 1.04 -8.28
C PHE A 216 18.82 0.48 -8.77
N VAL A 217 19.94 0.79 -8.10
CA VAL A 217 21.23 0.10 -8.28
C VAL A 217 21.39 -1.01 -7.23
N GLY A 218 20.80 -0.85 -6.05
CA GLY A 218 20.54 -1.95 -5.10
C GLY A 218 19.43 -2.91 -5.55
N ASP A 219 19.25 -3.99 -4.80
CA ASP A 219 18.49 -5.17 -5.27
C ASP A 219 16.97 -4.94 -5.49
N THR A 220 16.38 -3.94 -4.84
CA THR A 220 14.90 -3.85 -4.69
C THR A 220 14.17 -3.61 -6.01
N PHE A 221 14.58 -2.60 -6.78
CA PHE A 221 13.92 -2.22 -8.04
C PHE A 221 14.78 -2.40 -9.29
N GLN A 222 16.02 -2.87 -9.15
CA GLN A 222 17.00 -3.01 -10.25
C GLN A 222 16.48 -3.80 -11.46
N SER A 223 15.83 -4.95 -11.25
CA SER A 223 15.27 -5.76 -12.35
C SER A 223 14.21 -5.02 -13.17
N TYR A 224 13.58 -4.01 -12.58
CA TYR A 224 12.47 -3.24 -13.15
C TYR A 224 12.91 -1.88 -13.68
N LEU A 225 14.14 -1.44 -13.42
CA LEU A 225 14.66 -0.10 -13.76
C LEU A 225 14.34 0.37 -15.20
N PRO A 226 14.42 -0.47 -16.25
CA PRO A 226 14.04 -0.06 -17.62
C PRO A 226 12.58 0.42 -17.79
N LEU A 227 11.69 0.11 -16.86
CA LEU A 227 10.29 0.55 -16.84
C LEU A 227 10.09 1.94 -16.19
N PHE A 228 11.13 2.51 -15.57
CA PHE A 228 11.03 3.75 -14.78
C PHE A 228 11.74 4.94 -15.42
N ASN A 229 11.12 6.11 -15.25
CA ASN A 229 11.80 7.41 -15.30
C ASN A 229 11.79 8.01 -13.89
N ILE A 230 12.87 8.70 -13.51
CA ILE A 230 13.02 9.26 -12.16
C ILE A 230 13.43 10.72 -12.26
N TYR A 231 12.67 11.58 -11.60
CA TYR A 231 12.91 13.02 -11.51
C TYR A 231 13.21 13.43 -10.07
N ALA A 232 14.08 14.41 -9.93
CA ALA A 232 14.30 15.16 -8.69
C ALA A 232 13.86 16.61 -8.91
N LEU A 233 12.96 17.10 -8.06
CA LEU A 233 12.45 18.48 -8.05
C LEU A 233 12.95 19.16 -6.76
N PHE A 234 13.94 20.03 -6.92
CA PHE A 234 14.38 20.93 -5.86
C PHE A 234 13.49 22.16 -5.85
N ARG A 235 12.78 22.40 -4.74
CA ARG A 235 12.09 23.66 -4.45
C ARG A 235 12.65 24.23 -3.14
N PRO A 236 13.39 25.35 -3.15
CA PRO A 236 14.04 25.86 -1.96
C PRO A 236 13.01 26.30 -0.90
N SER A 237 13.12 25.70 0.28
CA SER A 237 12.42 26.11 1.50
C SER A 237 13.09 27.34 2.13
N LYS A 238 12.37 28.09 2.98
CA LYS A 238 12.98 29.19 3.76
C LYS A 238 13.63 28.71 5.05
N GLU A 239 13.10 27.63 5.62
CA GLU A 239 13.64 26.97 6.81
C GLU A 239 14.22 25.60 6.46
N SER A 240 15.24 25.17 7.21
CA SER A 240 15.83 23.84 7.09
C SER A 240 15.11 22.80 7.98
N GLY A 241 14.95 21.59 7.46
CA GLY A 241 14.31 20.44 8.09
C GLY A 241 12.79 20.54 8.20
N ILE A 242 12.17 19.50 8.78
CA ILE A 242 10.72 19.38 8.90
C ILE A 242 10.18 19.93 10.23
N GLY A 243 8.85 20.00 10.35
CA GLY A 243 8.13 20.35 11.57
C GLY A 243 7.88 19.18 12.53
N VAL A 244 7.50 19.49 13.77
CA VAL A 244 7.22 18.52 14.86
C VAL A 244 6.06 19.00 15.74
N ASN A 245 5.48 18.11 16.54
CA ASN A 245 4.36 18.42 17.44
C ASN A 245 3.16 19.09 16.74
N GLY A 246 2.83 18.62 15.53
CA GLY A 246 1.72 19.12 14.72
C GLY A 246 1.96 20.50 14.08
N LYS A 247 3.20 21.03 14.18
CA LYS A 247 3.57 22.35 13.65
C LYS A 247 4.60 22.21 12.54
N TRP A 248 4.21 22.54 11.32
CA TRP A 248 5.12 22.67 10.18
C TRP A 248 5.95 23.96 10.26
N LYS A 249 7.10 23.96 9.59
CA LYS A 249 7.94 25.13 9.31
C LYS A 249 7.50 25.84 8.02
N ASP A 250 8.07 27.00 7.70
CA ASP A 250 7.88 27.72 6.42
C ASP A 250 8.71 27.05 5.30
N THR A 251 8.33 25.80 4.99
CA THR A 251 8.93 24.94 3.96
C THR A 251 8.02 24.77 2.76
N SER A 252 8.60 24.31 1.66
CA SER A 252 8.01 24.20 0.31
C SER A 252 6.69 23.42 0.24
N PHE A 253 6.58 22.36 1.05
CA PHE A 253 5.46 21.42 1.12
C PHE A 253 5.02 21.14 2.56
N ARG A 254 5.58 21.87 3.54
CA ARG A 254 5.18 21.87 4.95
C ARG A 254 5.09 20.47 5.57
N LEU A 255 6.15 19.67 5.44
CA LEU A 255 6.24 18.37 6.11
C LEU A 255 6.37 18.54 7.62
N TYR A 256 5.66 17.69 8.38
CA TYR A 256 5.71 17.68 9.84
C TYR A 256 5.38 16.31 10.45
N ARG A 257 5.80 16.12 11.71
CA ARG A 257 5.38 15.02 12.60
C ARG A 257 4.29 15.50 13.56
N ASP A 258 3.29 14.66 13.83
CA ASP A 258 2.21 14.96 14.79
C ASP A 258 2.76 15.13 16.24
N GLY A 259 3.85 14.43 16.59
CA GLY A 259 4.53 14.49 17.88
C GLY A 259 6.04 14.33 17.78
N THR A 260 6.65 13.59 18.71
CA THR A 260 8.10 13.26 18.73
C THR A 260 8.39 11.87 18.16
N GLU A 261 7.36 11.10 17.82
CA GLU A 261 7.45 9.72 17.34
C GLU A 261 8.16 9.66 15.98
N LEU A 262 9.15 8.77 15.88
CA LEU A 262 9.76 8.39 14.61
C LEU A 262 8.83 7.44 13.84
N ARG A 263 7.73 8.01 13.33
CA ARG A 263 6.64 7.31 12.62
C ARG A 263 6.14 8.11 11.41
N GLY A 264 4.92 8.66 11.49
CA GLY A 264 4.24 9.32 10.37
C GLY A 264 4.81 10.71 10.11
N ILE A 265 5.00 11.03 8.83
CA ILE A 265 5.26 12.39 8.36
C ILE A 265 4.12 12.77 7.43
N TYR A 266 3.59 13.97 7.59
CA TYR A 266 2.43 14.48 6.86
C TYR A 266 2.78 15.80 6.18
N THR A 267 2.15 16.09 5.03
CA THR A 267 2.20 17.41 4.39
C THR A 267 1.01 18.27 4.84
N ALA A 268 1.27 19.54 5.15
CA ALA A 268 0.22 20.56 5.34
C ALA A 268 -0.02 21.42 4.08
N ASP A 269 0.55 21.04 2.92
CA ASP A 269 0.32 21.70 1.62
C ASP A 269 0.33 20.68 0.44
N PRO A 270 -0.62 19.72 0.42
CA PRO A 270 -0.70 18.72 -0.64
C PRO A 270 -1.04 19.34 -2.01
N GLU A 271 -1.68 20.51 -2.05
CA GLU A 271 -1.97 21.20 -3.31
C GLU A 271 -0.70 21.72 -3.98
N ALA A 272 0.21 22.34 -3.22
CA ALA A 272 1.52 22.75 -3.73
C ALA A 272 2.34 21.56 -4.28
N ALA A 273 2.29 20.41 -3.60
CA ALA A 273 2.99 19.19 -4.02
C ALA A 273 2.37 18.58 -5.30
N ARG A 274 1.03 18.45 -5.37
CA ARG A 274 0.30 18.04 -6.59
C ARG A 274 0.59 18.97 -7.77
N GLY A 275 0.60 20.28 -7.53
CA GLY A 275 0.87 21.31 -8.53
C GLY A 275 2.31 21.23 -9.09
N ALA A 276 3.29 21.08 -8.20
CA ALA A 276 4.69 20.94 -8.56
C ALA A 276 4.95 19.68 -9.42
N CYS A 277 4.45 18.52 -8.97
CA CYS A 277 4.67 17.24 -9.67
C CYS A 277 4.00 17.21 -11.04
N ARG A 278 2.73 17.66 -11.17
CA ARG A 278 2.05 17.73 -12.47
C ARG A 278 2.73 18.68 -13.46
N ALA A 279 3.42 19.70 -12.98
CA ALA A 279 4.14 20.66 -13.81
C ALA A 279 5.49 20.13 -14.36
N ILE A 280 5.97 18.96 -13.93
CA ILE A 280 7.10 18.27 -14.59
C ILE A 280 6.73 17.86 -16.02
N GLY A 281 5.50 17.39 -16.23
CA GLY A 281 5.01 16.99 -17.54
C GLY A 281 3.80 16.05 -17.47
N LYS A 282 2.99 16.02 -18.53
CA LYS A 282 1.70 15.28 -18.60
C LYS A 282 1.79 13.80 -18.21
N TYR A 283 2.93 13.15 -18.49
CA TYR A 283 3.18 11.73 -18.20
C TYR A 283 4.37 11.52 -17.25
N ALA A 284 4.89 12.59 -16.64
CA ALA A 284 6.14 12.57 -15.87
C ALA A 284 5.92 12.53 -14.34
N CYS A 285 4.70 12.24 -13.90
CA CYS A 285 4.28 12.24 -12.49
C CYS A 285 3.21 11.16 -12.25
N ASP A 286 3.60 9.89 -12.21
CA ASP A 286 2.75 8.79 -11.73
C ASP A 286 2.75 8.71 -10.20
N PHE A 287 3.94 8.89 -9.59
CA PHE A 287 4.18 8.69 -8.17
C PHE A 287 4.86 9.92 -7.55
N PRO A 288 4.08 10.88 -7.03
CA PRO A 288 4.62 12.05 -6.34
C PRO A 288 5.22 11.61 -5.00
N SER A 289 6.52 11.84 -4.82
CA SER A 289 7.26 11.44 -3.62
C SER A 289 7.79 12.67 -2.90
N LEU A 290 7.60 12.75 -1.57
CA LEU A 290 8.05 13.87 -0.74
C LEU A 290 9.17 13.41 0.19
N ILE A 291 10.35 14.02 0.08
CA ILE A 291 11.54 13.69 0.88
C ILE A 291 11.85 14.85 1.82
N GLY A 292 11.63 14.65 3.11
CA GLY A 292 11.97 15.64 4.14
C GLY A 292 13.48 15.66 4.44
N ASN A 293 14.05 16.85 4.59
CA ASN A 293 15.41 17.09 5.09
C ASN A 293 15.53 16.78 6.60
N ASP A 294 15.23 15.55 6.97
CA ASP A 294 15.26 15.03 8.33
C ASP A 294 16.21 13.82 8.38
N PRO A 295 17.09 13.69 9.39
CA PRO A 295 18.05 12.59 9.46
C PRO A 295 17.47 11.32 10.13
N TYR A 296 16.18 11.30 10.44
CA TYR A 296 15.53 10.25 11.23
C TYR A 296 14.36 9.58 10.51
N TYR A 297 13.94 8.42 11.02
CA TYR A 297 12.92 7.54 10.48
C TYR A 297 11.59 8.25 10.43
N GLY A 298 10.98 8.26 9.26
CA GLY A 298 9.58 8.56 9.12
C GLY A 298 9.14 8.56 7.69
N GLY A 299 7.83 8.46 7.52
CA GLY A 299 7.20 8.40 6.21
C GLY A 299 5.75 7.99 6.31
N LEU A 300 5.12 7.88 5.15
CA LEU A 300 3.74 7.47 5.00
C LEU A 300 3.49 7.13 3.52
N GLY A 301 2.82 6.02 3.25
CA GLY A 301 2.23 5.70 1.96
C GLY A 301 0.82 6.29 1.80
N GLY A 302 0.41 6.53 0.56
CA GLY A 302 -0.89 7.12 0.24
C GLY A 302 -0.89 7.70 -1.18
N GLU A 303 -1.51 8.86 -1.37
CA GLU A 303 -1.35 9.64 -2.61
C GLU A 303 0.11 10.03 -2.83
N PHE A 304 0.78 10.48 -1.77
CA PHE A 304 2.21 10.76 -1.76
C PHE A 304 2.95 9.59 -1.13
N VAL A 305 4.12 9.29 -1.68
CA VAL A 305 5.11 8.49 -0.97
C VAL A 305 6.01 9.42 -0.16
N ILE A 306 5.88 9.40 1.16
CA ILE A 306 6.63 10.29 2.05
C ILE A 306 7.78 9.52 2.72
N SER A 307 8.98 10.08 2.72
CA SER A 307 10.13 9.58 3.48
C SER A 307 11.10 10.71 3.88
N THR A 308 12.27 10.38 4.41
CA THR A 308 13.29 11.33 4.87
C THR A 308 14.66 11.12 4.22
N SER A 309 15.52 12.11 4.38
CA SER A 309 16.94 12.09 3.99
C SER A 309 17.82 11.14 4.80
N SER A 310 17.27 10.43 5.82
CA SER A 310 18.06 9.56 6.70
C SER A 310 18.93 8.57 5.92
N ASN A 311 20.22 8.54 6.27
CA ASN A 311 21.18 7.57 5.75
C ASN A 311 20.95 6.16 6.30
N LYS A 312 20.19 6.00 7.41
CA LYS A 312 19.93 4.72 8.07
C LYS A 312 18.55 4.16 7.72
N SER A 313 17.52 5.01 7.68
CA SER A 313 16.12 4.59 7.53
C SER A 313 15.40 5.16 6.31
N GLY A 314 15.93 6.20 5.63
CA GLY A 314 15.24 6.87 4.52
C GLY A 314 14.93 5.90 3.38
N THR A 315 15.95 5.17 2.89
CA THR A 315 15.77 4.13 1.86
C THR A 315 14.84 3.00 2.34
N VAL A 316 14.95 2.60 3.60
CA VAL A 316 14.18 1.49 4.22
C VAL A 316 12.69 1.79 4.25
N VAL A 317 12.30 3.00 4.62
CA VAL A 317 10.92 3.46 4.57
C VAL A 317 10.49 3.66 3.12
N LEU A 318 11.28 4.41 2.34
CA LEU A 318 10.90 4.79 0.98
C LEU A 318 10.57 3.61 0.06
N ARG A 319 11.36 2.52 0.13
CA ARG A 319 11.10 1.31 -0.67
C ARG A 319 9.84 0.55 -0.25
N HIS A 320 9.47 0.59 1.03
CA HIS A 320 8.27 -0.06 1.55
C HIS A 320 7.01 0.72 1.13
N GLU A 321 7.03 2.04 1.29
CA GLU A 321 5.91 2.90 0.89
C GLU A 321 5.75 2.94 -0.65
N LEU A 322 6.85 2.94 -1.43
CA LEU A 322 6.79 2.70 -2.88
C LEU A 322 6.20 1.31 -3.20
N GLY A 323 6.46 0.29 -2.39
CA GLY A 323 5.86 -1.04 -2.54
C GLY A 323 4.33 -1.00 -2.55
N HIS A 324 3.72 -0.27 -1.59
CA HIS A 324 2.27 -0.06 -1.56
C HIS A 324 1.73 0.76 -2.73
N SER A 325 2.51 1.71 -3.25
CA SER A 325 2.08 2.55 -4.39
C SER A 325 2.20 1.83 -5.73
N LEU A 326 3.25 1.04 -5.93
CA LEU A 326 3.54 0.33 -7.18
C LEU A 326 2.78 -0.99 -7.30
N ILE A 327 2.45 -1.65 -6.19
CA ILE A 327 1.84 -2.97 -6.16
C ILE A 327 0.51 -2.91 -5.39
N ASN A 328 -0.51 -3.64 -5.84
CA ASN A 328 -1.70 -3.88 -5.01
C ASN A 328 -1.35 -4.90 -3.91
N VAL A 329 -0.70 -4.42 -2.84
CA VAL A 329 -0.23 -5.20 -1.68
C VAL A 329 -0.72 -4.60 -0.37
N GLY A 330 -0.98 -5.47 0.58
CA GLY A 330 -1.17 -5.12 1.97
C GLY A 330 0.10 -5.25 2.79
N GLU A 331 -0.06 -4.90 4.06
CA GLU A 331 0.89 -5.12 5.13
C GLU A 331 1.15 -6.60 5.34
N GLU A 332 2.40 -6.95 5.69
CA GLU A 332 2.72 -8.30 6.18
C GLU A 332 3.25 -8.31 7.62
N TYR A 333 3.78 -7.19 8.13
CA TYR A 333 4.08 -7.02 9.56
C TYR A 333 2.79 -6.97 10.40
N ASP A 334 2.88 -7.22 11.71
CA ASP A 334 1.71 -7.24 12.59
C ASP A 334 1.32 -5.83 13.07
N GLY A 335 0.02 -5.53 13.15
CA GLY A 335 -0.53 -4.27 13.67
C GLY A 335 -0.70 -3.12 12.68
N GLY A 336 -0.55 -3.40 11.39
CA GLY A 336 -1.03 -2.51 10.32
C GLY A 336 -2.56 -2.47 10.24
N TRP A 337 -3.06 -1.80 9.20
CA TRP A 337 -4.50 -1.62 8.96
C TRP A 337 -5.02 -2.32 7.70
N VAL A 338 -4.14 -2.61 6.74
CA VAL A 338 -4.53 -2.99 5.36
C VAL A 338 -3.86 -4.29 4.95
N TYR A 339 -4.51 -5.42 5.22
CA TYR A 339 -4.01 -6.76 4.83
C TYR A 339 -4.78 -7.27 3.59
N SER A 340 -4.54 -6.67 2.43
CA SER A 340 -5.27 -6.97 1.18
C SER A 340 -4.30 -7.15 0.00
N GLY A 341 -4.80 -7.10 -1.25
CA GLY A 341 -3.94 -7.24 -2.41
C GLY A 341 -3.47 -8.67 -2.70
N VAL A 342 -2.35 -8.80 -3.41
CA VAL A 342 -1.82 -10.10 -3.90
C VAL A 342 -1.18 -10.95 -2.80
N ASN A 343 -0.62 -10.32 -1.77
CA ASN A 343 0.20 -10.95 -0.73
C ASN A 343 -0.56 -11.30 0.56
N ALA A 344 -1.85 -10.94 0.66
CA ALA A 344 -2.67 -11.23 1.85
C ALA A 344 -3.92 -12.06 1.51
N GLU A 345 -4.16 -13.12 2.28
CA GLU A 345 -5.39 -13.93 2.25
C GLU A 345 -6.14 -13.82 3.59
N ARG A 346 -7.47 -13.66 3.56
CA ARG A 346 -8.32 -13.36 4.74
C ARG A 346 -9.27 -14.48 5.13
N TRP A 347 -9.70 -15.28 4.17
CA TRP A 347 -10.91 -16.11 4.30
C TRP A 347 -10.56 -17.59 4.42
N SER A 348 -9.65 -18.10 3.60
CA SER A 348 -9.25 -19.51 3.66
C SER A 348 -7.92 -19.79 2.96
N ILE A 349 -7.04 -20.54 3.62
CA ILE A 349 -5.84 -21.10 3.00
C ILE A 349 -6.15 -22.01 1.79
N ASN A 350 -7.34 -22.60 1.73
CA ASN A 350 -7.77 -23.40 0.56
C ASN A 350 -7.99 -22.53 -0.69
N ASN A 351 -8.19 -21.22 -0.52
CA ASN A 351 -8.38 -20.24 -1.60
C ASN A 351 -7.21 -19.25 -1.71
N ILE A 352 -6.05 -19.58 -1.13
CA ILE A 352 -4.85 -18.75 -1.13
C ILE A 352 -4.47 -18.27 -2.55
N LYS A 353 -4.18 -16.99 -2.69
CA LYS A 353 -4.03 -16.34 -4.01
C LYS A 353 -2.76 -16.78 -4.75
N TRP A 354 -1.74 -17.18 -4.01
CA TRP A 354 -0.42 -17.58 -4.52
C TRP A 354 -0.24 -19.11 -4.60
N LYS A 355 -1.30 -19.86 -4.92
CA LYS A 355 -1.25 -21.33 -5.11
C LYS A 355 -0.10 -21.79 -6.02
N HIS A 356 0.13 -21.09 -7.12
CA HIS A 356 1.17 -21.38 -8.11
C HIS A 356 2.61 -21.04 -7.66
N TRP A 357 2.76 -20.43 -6.48
CA TRP A 357 4.04 -20.17 -5.83
C TRP A 357 4.34 -21.09 -4.64
N LEU A 358 3.35 -21.81 -4.11
CA LEU A 358 3.54 -22.68 -2.93
C LEU A 358 4.67 -23.69 -3.16
N THR A 359 5.49 -23.89 -2.13
CA THR A 359 6.54 -24.93 -2.16
C THR A 359 5.93 -26.33 -2.08
N ASP A 360 4.91 -26.50 -1.23
CA ASP A 360 4.13 -27.73 -1.12
C ASP A 360 2.86 -27.63 -1.96
N ALA A 361 2.50 -28.69 -2.69
CA ALA A 361 1.32 -28.69 -3.58
C ALA A 361 -0.03 -28.49 -2.85
N VAL A 362 -0.06 -28.64 -1.53
CA VAL A 362 -1.25 -28.43 -0.68
C VAL A 362 -0.96 -27.26 0.27
N PRO A 363 -1.83 -26.23 0.35
CA PRO A 363 -1.62 -25.11 1.26
C PRO A 363 -1.65 -25.57 2.71
N ARG A 364 -0.69 -25.08 3.50
CA ARG A 364 -0.52 -25.39 4.92
C ARG A 364 -0.43 -24.08 5.71
N GLU A 365 -1.13 -24.01 6.84
CA GLU A 365 -0.90 -22.96 7.83
C GLU A 365 0.38 -23.27 8.62
N GLU A 366 1.33 -22.33 8.61
CA GLU A 366 2.49 -22.35 9.50
C GLU A 366 2.05 -21.80 10.86
N LYS A 367 1.86 -22.68 11.85
CA LYS A 367 1.11 -22.37 13.08
C LYS A 367 1.91 -21.54 14.10
N ASN A 368 1.45 -20.32 14.36
CA ASN A 368 1.92 -19.45 15.44
C ASN A 368 0.74 -18.75 16.15
N VAL A 369 1.06 -17.98 17.19
CA VAL A 369 0.14 -17.07 17.88
C VAL A 369 0.85 -15.78 18.26
N LEU A 370 0.18 -14.64 18.10
CA LEU A 370 0.62 -13.36 18.61
C LEU A 370 0.13 -13.21 20.06
N ARG A 371 1.05 -13.11 21.02
CA ARG A 371 0.76 -12.98 22.47
C ARG A 371 0.80 -11.55 22.97
N VAL A 372 1.72 -10.75 22.44
CA VAL A 372 1.87 -9.32 22.72
C VAL A 372 1.85 -8.57 21.40
N GLN A 373 1.06 -7.50 21.36
CA GLN A 373 1.00 -6.57 20.24
C GLN A 373 0.74 -5.19 20.84
N ASP A 374 1.78 -4.38 20.92
CA ASP A 374 1.74 -3.10 21.62
C ASP A 374 2.49 -2.02 20.85
N TYR A 375 1.89 -0.84 20.79
CA TYR A 375 2.44 0.36 20.16
C TYR A 375 2.69 1.40 21.24
N ALA A 376 3.65 1.09 22.12
CA ALA A 376 3.95 1.85 23.33
C ALA A 376 4.11 3.37 23.09
N TRP A 377 4.88 3.76 22.06
CA TRP A 377 5.32 5.15 21.83
C TRP A 377 5.79 5.87 23.11
N TYR A 378 6.46 5.14 23.99
CA TYR A 378 6.66 5.50 25.40
C TYR A 378 8.07 6.00 25.65
N ASP A 379 8.20 7.20 26.25
CA ASP A 379 9.49 7.73 26.73
C ASP A 379 9.94 6.95 27.97
N LEU A 380 11.03 6.19 27.83
CA LEU A 380 11.57 5.34 28.88
C LEU A 380 12.10 6.14 30.09
N LYS A 381 12.26 7.46 29.96
CA LYS A 381 12.58 8.37 31.07
C LYS A 381 11.47 8.43 32.12
N GLU A 382 10.22 8.21 31.73
CA GLU A 382 9.06 8.23 32.65
C GLU A 382 9.02 7.00 33.58
N GLY A 383 9.79 5.94 33.28
CA GLY A 383 9.96 4.77 34.12
C GLY A 383 10.01 3.44 33.35
N PRO A 384 9.97 2.30 34.06
CA PRO A 384 9.91 0.99 33.42
C PRO A 384 8.55 0.76 32.75
N TYR A 385 8.58 0.40 31.46
CA TYR A 385 7.39 -0.03 30.72
C TYR A 385 7.19 -1.54 30.88
N LYS A 386 6.01 -1.96 31.35
CA LYS A 386 5.71 -3.37 31.67
C LYS A 386 4.51 -3.88 30.89
N ILE A 387 4.65 -5.03 30.24
CA ILE A 387 3.57 -5.71 29.51
C ILE A 387 3.38 -7.11 30.11
N LYS A 388 2.16 -7.39 30.57
CA LYS A 388 1.76 -8.71 31.07
C LYS A 388 1.00 -9.48 30.00
N PHE A 389 1.33 -10.75 29.83
CA PHE A 389 0.66 -11.65 28.90
C PHE A 389 0.60 -13.07 29.47
N ASN A 390 -0.15 -13.97 28.83
CA ASN A 390 -0.21 -15.38 29.20
C ASN A 390 0.25 -16.25 28.03
N SER A 391 1.01 -17.30 28.32
CA SER A 391 1.19 -18.45 27.42
C SER A 391 0.35 -19.63 27.92
N ASP A 392 -0.06 -20.49 27.00
CA ASP A 392 -0.70 -21.78 27.30
C ASP A 392 0.30 -22.94 27.35
N GLY A 393 1.59 -22.69 27.09
CA GLY A 393 2.66 -23.69 27.14
C GLY A 393 2.66 -24.73 26.01
N ASN A 394 1.79 -24.62 25.01
CA ASN A 394 1.70 -25.61 23.94
C ASN A 394 2.75 -25.43 22.84
N PHE A 395 3.10 -24.17 22.55
CA PHE A 395 4.07 -23.79 21.53
C PHE A 395 5.50 -24.19 21.94
N LYS A 396 6.42 -24.23 20.96
CA LYS A 396 7.76 -24.81 21.13
C LYS A 396 8.90 -23.80 21.01
N ARG A 397 8.62 -22.63 20.43
CA ARG A 397 9.58 -21.56 20.19
C ARG A 397 8.89 -20.22 20.34
N TRP A 398 9.64 -19.15 20.52
CA TRP A 398 9.11 -17.78 20.56
C TRP A 398 10.06 -16.77 19.91
N SER A 399 9.51 -15.64 19.48
CA SER A 399 10.28 -14.44 19.10
C SER A 399 9.62 -13.20 19.72
N LEU A 400 10.45 -12.38 20.36
CA LEU A 400 10.14 -11.04 20.84
C LEU A 400 10.84 -10.05 19.92
N LYS A 401 10.08 -9.22 19.21
CA LYS A 401 10.58 -8.14 18.37
C LYS A 401 10.10 -6.80 18.92
N ILE A 402 10.99 -5.83 19.00
CA ILE A 402 10.67 -4.46 19.40
C ILE A 402 11.13 -3.47 18.32
N SER A 403 10.60 -2.25 18.39
CA SER A 403 11.28 -1.10 17.80
C SER A 403 11.47 0.00 18.84
N HIS A 404 12.55 0.75 18.69
CA HIS A 404 12.99 1.78 19.65
C HIS A 404 13.69 2.93 18.91
N SER A 405 13.87 4.07 19.58
CA SER A 405 14.65 5.21 19.07
C SER A 405 15.39 5.93 20.19
N GLY A 406 16.42 6.71 19.85
CA GLY A 406 17.20 7.48 20.82
C GLY A 406 18.09 6.65 21.78
N VAL A 407 18.12 5.33 21.62
CA VAL A 407 18.88 4.38 22.46
C VAL A 407 20.21 4.03 21.78
N ASP A 408 21.18 4.93 21.98
CA ASP A 408 22.41 5.06 21.20
C ASP A 408 23.57 4.15 21.63
N THR A 409 23.61 3.73 22.90
CA THR A 409 24.72 2.99 23.52
C THR A 409 24.23 1.71 24.18
N ASP A 410 25.09 0.70 24.36
CA ASP A 410 24.72 -0.61 24.97
C ASP A 410 24.12 -0.48 26.39
N ASP A 411 24.44 0.60 27.09
CA ASP A 411 23.91 0.94 28.40
C ASP A 411 22.69 1.88 28.36
N SER A 412 22.16 2.24 27.19
CA SER A 412 21.04 3.19 27.07
C SER A 412 19.65 2.56 27.29
N PHE A 413 19.53 1.25 27.14
CA PHE A 413 18.28 0.48 27.14
C PHE A 413 18.45 -0.88 27.81
N GLU A 414 17.40 -1.36 28.47
CA GLU A 414 17.35 -2.73 29.00
C GLU A 414 16.01 -3.39 28.68
N ALA A 415 16.05 -4.69 28.34
CA ALA A 415 14.88 -5.53 28.17
C ALA A 415 14.96 -6.76 29.09
N TYR A 416 13.81 -7.19 29.61
CA TYR A 416 13.65 -8.32 30.51
C TYR A 416 12.45 -9.16 30.10
N LEU A 417 12.57 -10.48 30.24
CA LEU A 417 11.48 -11.45 30.19
C LEU A 417 11.48 -12.21 31.52
N ASP A 418 10.36 -12.14 32.24
CA ASP A 418 10.17 -12.76 33.57
C ASP A 418 11.28 -12.42 34.58
N GLY A 419 11.74 -11.17 34.54
CA GLY A 419 12.82 -10.67 35.39
C GLY A 419 14.24 -11.09 34.95
N LYS A 420 14.39 -11.96 33.94
CA LYS A 420 15.68 -12.29 33.33
C LYS A 420 16.04 -11.24 32.28
N ARG A 421 17.20 -10.58 32.43
CA ARG A 421 17.72 -9.61 31.45
C ARG A 421 18.00 -10.32 30.13
N LEU A 422 17.54 -9.72 29.04
CA LEU A 422 17.86 -10.13 27.68
C LEU A 422 19.16 -9.43 27.24
N ASN A 423 20.05 -10.17 26.57
CA ASN A 423 21.29 -9.60 26.05
C ASN A 423 20.95 -8.65 24.89
N TRP A 424 21.37 -7.39 25.00
CA TRP A 424 21.13 -6.38 23.97
C TRP A 424 22.44 -5.66 23.64
N THR A 425 22.53 -5.20 22.39
CA THR A 425 23.62 -4.38 21.86
C THR A 425 22.98 -3.27 21.04
N SER A 426 23.48 -2.05 21.20
CA SER A 426 22.97 -0.91 20.46
C SER A 426 23.28 -1.03 18.97
N PRO A 427 22.31 -0.74 18.09
CA PRO A 427 22.56 -0.62 16.66
C PRO A 427 23.13 0.77 16.27
N GLY A 428 23.43 1.61 17.26
CA GLY A 428 24.07 2.91 17.10
C GLY A 428 23.16 4.02 16.57
N GLY A 429 23.49 5.25 16.97
CA GLY A 429 22.77 6.46 16.57
C GLY A 429 21.42 6.64 17.28
N TYR A 430 20.67 7.67 16.87
CA TYR A 430 19.38 8.04 17.50
C TYR A 430 18.16 7.66 16.67
N ASP A 431 18.38 7.19 15.45
CA ASP A 431 17.32 6.81 14.53
C ASP A 431 16.53 5.59 15.05
N ARG A 432 15.32 5.39 14.52
CA ARG A 432 14.51 4.23 14.89
C ARG A 432 15.10 2.95 14.34
N ASP A 433 15.18 1.93 15.20
CA ASP A 433 15.68 0.62 14.86
C ASP A 433 14.80 -0.48 15.45
N PHE A 434 15.14 -1.73 15.15
CA PHE A 434 14.46 -2.93 15.58
C PHE A 434 15.44 -3.83 16.35
N SER A 435 14.94 -4.57 17.32
CA SER A 435 15.72 -5.60 18.02
C SER A 435 14.87 -6.83 18.25
N GLU A 436 15.48 -8.00 18.14
CA GLU A 436 14.78 -9.28 18.16
C GLU A 436 15.52 -10.29 19.04
N TRP A 437 14.76 -11.02 19.85
CA TRP A 437 15.23 -12.16 20.64
C TRP A 437 14.34 -13.35 20.35
N ALA A 438 14.94 -14.53 20.20
CA ALA A 438 14.20 -15.76 19.99
C ALA A 438 14.63 -16.85 20.99
N GLY A 439 13.70 -17.74 21.32
CA GLY A 439 13.93 -18.92 22.14
C GLY A 439 13.49 -20.19 21.44
N ASN A 440 14.31 -21.23 21.52
CA ASN A 440 14.02 -22.57 20.99
C ASN A 440 13.34 -23.50 22.01
N GLU A 441 13.07 -22.98 23.20
CA GLU A 441 12.24 -23.60 24.23
C GLU A 441 10.99 -22.74 24.39
N GLY A 442 9.81 -23.35 24.37
CA GLY A 442 8.52 -22.65 24.52
C GLY A 442 8.37 -22.05 25.92
N LEU A 443 7.55 -21.01 26.04
CA LEU A 443 7.25 -20.43 27.35
C LEU A 443 6.43 -21.41 28.19
N SER A 444 6.50 -21.29 29.52
CA SER A 444 5.68 -22.09 30.42
C SER A 444 4.20 -21.74 30.29
N SER A 445 3.29 -22.66 30.63
CA SER A 445 1.88 -22.30 30.78
C SER A 445 1.71 -21.37 31.99
N GLY A 446 1.09 -20.21 31.82
CA GLY A 446 0.87 -19.24 32.89
C GLY A 446 1.08 -17.79 32.47
N ALA A 447 1.25 -16.94 33.49
CA ALA A 447 1.45 -15.50 33.34
C ALA A 447 2.94 -15.15 33.20
N HIS A 448 3.23 -14.24 32.28
CA HIS A 448 4.56 -13.75 31.93
C HIS A 448 4.59 -12.21 31.94
N GLU A 449 5.77 -11.64 32.14
CA GLU A 449 5.99 -10.19 32.10
C GLU A 449 7.20 -9.81 31.24
N LEU A 450 6.98 -8.93 30.27
CA LEU A 450 8.03 -8.15 29.62
C LEU A 450 8.23 -6.85 30.40
N GLU A 451 9.49 -6.47 30.62
CA GLU A 451 9.84 -5.17 31.19
C GLU A 451 10.96 -4.50 30.38
N PHE A 452 10.74 -3.23 30.03
CA PHE A 452 11.68 -2.39 29.28
C PHE A 452 12.03 -1.17 30.13
N ARG A 453 13.31 -0.79 30.15
CA ARG A 453 13.81 0.32 30.98
C ARG A 453 14.72 1.24 30.19
N GLN A 454 14.75 2.51 30.59
CA GLN A 454 15.94 3.34 30.35
C GLN A 454 17.11 2.67 31.09
N GLY A 455 18.24 2.49 30.42
CA GLY A 455 19.46 2.05 31.07
C GLY A 455 20.13 3.18 31.86
N ALA A 456 21.46 3.22 31.85
CA ALA A 456 22.23 4.26 32.53
C ALA A 456 21.80 5.68 32.10
N LYS A 457 21.66 6.56 33.09
CA LYS A 457 21.32 7.98 32.89
C LYS A 457 22.46 8.68 32.16
N TYR A 458 22.15 9.25 31.01
CA TYR A 458 23.12 9.98 30.19
C TYR A 458 23.16 11.47 30.55
N GLY A 459 24.36 12.06 30.59
CA GLY A 459 24.59 13.36 31.22
C GLY A 459 24.05 14.59 30.48
N ASN A 460 23.44 14.44 29.31
CA ASN A 460 23.00 15.58 28.48
C ASN A 460 21.67 15.30 27.75
N GLU A 461 20.61 14.96 28.50
CA GLU A 461 19.22 14.81 28.01
C GLU A 461 18.59 16.14 27.50
N THR A 462 19.37 17.23 27.42
CA THR A 462 18.89 18.59 27.11
C THR A 462 19.17 19.05 25.68
N ASP A 463 19.68 18.18 24.80
CA ASP A 463 19.83 18.48 23.37
C ASP A 463 18.46 18.31 22.65
N PRO A 464 17.79 19.41 22.24
CA PRO A 464 16.46 19.34 21.64
C PRO A 464 16.47 18.81 20.19
N SER A 465 17.66 18.55 19.60
CA SER A 465 17.80 17.96 18.26
C SER A 465 17.81 16.43 18.25
N ARG A 466 17.90 15.79 19.44
CA ARG A 466 17.89 14.33 19.60
C ARG A 466 16.45 13.81 19.80
N PRO A 467 16.07 12.71 19.13
CA PRO A 467 14.91 11.91 19.50
C PRO A 467 14.95 11.47 20.97
N ILE A 468 13.78 11.39 21.60
CA ILE A 468 13.63 10.82 22.94
C ILE A 468 13.98 9.32 22.96
N ARG A 469 14.37 8.80 24.14
CA ARG A 469 14.63 7.37 24.38
C ARG A 469 13.30 6.62 24.42
N GLN A 470 12.80 6.25 23.25
CA GLN A 470 11.44 5.75 23.08
C GLN A 470 11.43 4.24 22.88
N LEU A 471 10.54 3.53 23.59
CA LEU A 471 10.04 2.24 23.17
C LEU A 471 8.87 2.50 22.20
N CYS A 472 9.05 2.16 20.93
CA CYS A 472 8.10 2.51 19.87
C CYS A 472 7.03 1.42 19.69
N SER A 473 7.43 0.15 19.68
CA SER A 473 6.50 -1.00 19.56
C SER A 473 7.08 -2.29 20.13
N VAL A 474 6.20 -3.22 20.49
CA VAL A 474 6.54 -4.58 20.98
C VAL A 474 5.60 -5.61 20.34
N THR A 475 6.16 -6.67 19.79
CA THR A 475 5.44 -7.87 19.36
C THR A 475 6.10 -9.13 19.92
N LEU A 476 5.31 -10.04 20.49
CA LEU A 476 5.79 -11.36 20.93
C LEU A 476 4.94 -12.45 20.30
N HIS A 477 5.57 -13.32 19.51
CA HIS A 477 4.97 -14.48 18.90
C HIS A 477 5.46 -15.77 19.57
N GLU A 478 4.59 -16.78 19.65
CA GLU A 478 4.99 -18.16 19.90
C GLU A 478 4.69 -19.04 18.68
N PHE A 479 5.56 -20.01 18.40
CA PHE A 479 5.56 -20.83 17.19
C PHE A 479 5.57 -22.33 17.54
N MET A 480 4.92 -23.15 16.71
CA MET A 480 5.02 -24.60 16.81
C MET A 480 6.43 -25.10 16.44
N GLY A 481 6.69 -26.41 16.49
CA GLY A 481 7.94 -27.00 16.00
C GLY A 481 8.10 -26.85 14.48
N GLU A 482 9.28 -27.20 13.95
CA GLU A 482 9.57 -27.14 12.49
C GLU A 482 8.57 -27.97 11.65
N ASP A 483 8.02 -29.04 12.24
CA ASP A 483 6.97 -29.87 11.65
C ASP A 483 5.69 -29.09 11.33
N GLN A 484 5.44 -27.97 12.02
CA GLN A 484 4.20 -27.18 11.93
C GLN A 484 4.40 -25.66 11.73
N TYR A 485 5.62 -25.13 11.85
CA TYR A 485 5.99 -23.78 11.44
C TYR A 485 7.44 -23.79 10.91
N ARG A 486 7.68 -23.45 9.65
CA ARG A 486 9.06 -23.43 9.08
C ARG A 486 9.64 -22.01 9.03
N PHE A 487 10.78 -21.78 9.68
CA PHE A 487 11.48 -20.48 9.62
C PHE A 487 12.27 -20.24 8.32
N ASP A 488 12.41 -21.25 7.45
CA ASP A 488 13.10 -21.11 6.17
C ASP A 488 12.37 -20.13 5.23
N ASN A 489 13.05 -19.03 4.91
CA ASN A 489 12.56 -17.96 4.05
C ASN A 489 12.34 -18.39 2.59
N ASN A 490 12.94 -19.51 2.15
CA ASN A 490 12.73 -20.06 0.81
C ASN A 490 11.38 -20.80 0.68
N ILE A 491 10.73 -21.12 1.79
CA ILE A 491 9.42 -21.77 1.80
C ILE A 491 8.32 -20.74 1.55
N ILE A 492 7.48 -21.02 0.55
CA ILE A 492 6.25 -20.27 0.26
C ILE A 492 5.07 -21.12 0.74
N SER A 493 4.32 -20.58 1.71
CA SER A 493 3.27 -21.29 2.47
C SER A 493 2.16 -20.30 2.86
N ALA A 494 1.38 -20.62 3.91
CA ALA A 494 0.43 -19.71 4.54
C ALA A 494 0.90 -19.35 5.96
N TYR A 495 1.71 -18.31 6.07
CA TYR A 495 2.19 -17.77 7.34
C TYR A 495 1.17 -16.80 7.93
N PRO A 496 0.76 -16.89 9.21
CA PRO A 496 -0.12 -15.89 9.80
C PRO A 496 0.56 -14.53 10.00
N THR A 497 -0.27 -13.49 9.97
CA THR A 497 0.01 -12.12 10.40
C THR A 497 -1.28 -11.50 10.92
N PHE A 498 -1.18 -10.61 11.91
CA PHE A 498 -2.35 -10.12 12.66
C PHE A 498 -2.45 -8.59 12.57
N ASP A 499 -3.64 -8.09 12.25
CA ASP A 499 -3.88 -6.64 12.20
C ASP A 499 -3.96 -5.99 13.59
N ILE A 500 -4.12 -4.67 13.66
CA ILE A 500 -4.21 -3.93 14.92
C ILE A 500 -5.40 -4.34 15.82
N GLN A 501 -6.35 -5.12 15.31
CA GLN A 501 -7.49 -5.68 16.03
C GLN A 501 -7.26 -7.16 16.41
N GLY A 502 -6.07 -7.70 16.16
CA GLY A 502 -5.72 -9.10 16.38
C GLY A 502 -6.35 -10.06 15.37
N ARG A 503 -6.91 -9.57 14.26
CA ARG A 503 -7.55 -10.43 13.25
C ARG A 503 -6.48 -11.09 12.39
N LYS A 504 -6.54 -12.42 12.29
CA LYS A 504 -5.58 -13.22 11.50
C LYS A 504 -5.82 -13.04 10.00
N THR A 505 -4.71 -12.89 9.29
CA THR A 505 -4.55 -12.98 7.83
C THR A 505 -3.36 -13.88 7.53
N TRP A 506 -3.27 -14.40 6.31
CA TRP A 506 -2.10 -15.14 5.84
C TRP A 506 -1.30 -14.35 4.82
N ARG A 507 0.01 -14.64 4.79
CA ARG A 507 1.05 -14.09 3.90
C ARG A 507 1.98 -15.21 3.43
N SER A 508 2.79 -14.94 2.42
CA SER A 508 3.44 -15.99 1.61
C SER A 508 4.72 -16.59 2.18
N ASN A 509 5.55 -15.82 2.88
CA ASN A 509 6.87 -16.25 3.40
C ASN A 509 7.04 -15.91 4.90
N HIS A 510 8.10 -16.38 5.56
CA HIS A 510 8.35 -16.13 6.99
C HIS A 510 8.78 -14.69 7.32
N GLU A 511 9.93 -14.21 6.85
CA GLU A 511 10.45 -12.83 7.06
C GLU A 511 11.17 -12.27 5.81
N TYR A 512 11.13 -12.99 4.68
CA TYR A 512 11.83 -12.60 3.44
C TYR A 512 11.30 -11.30 2.81
N CYS A 513 9.99 -11.08 2.84
CA CYS A 513 9.38 -9.96 2.13
C CYS A 513 9.65 -8.61 2.82
N LEU A 514 10.02 -7.60 2.04
CA LEU A 514 10.06 -6.19 2.42
C LEU A 514 8.77 -5.66 3.06
N MET A 515 7.59 -6.19 2.67
CA MET A 515 6.31 -5.83 3.29
C MET A 515 6.14 -6.39 4.71
N ARG A 516 6.96 -7.40 5.07
CA ARG A 516 7.01 -8.02 6.42
C ARG A 516 8.14 -7.45 7.25
N ASN A 517 9.34 -7.53 6.69
CA ASN A 517 10.56 -7.10 7.33
C ASN A 517 11.12 -5.94 6.51
N MET A 518 10.86 -4.72 6.96
CA MET A 518 11.33 -3.51 6.28
C MET A 518 12.86 -3.50 6.08
N GLY A 519 13.63 -4.24 6.89
CA GLY A 519 15.08 -4.42 6.72
C GLY A 519 15.48 -5.22 5.47
N SER A 520 14.61 -6.09 4.95
CA SER A 520 14.86 -6.84 3.71
C SER A 520 14.91 -5.91 2.49
N THR A 521 15.89 -6.11 1.60
CA THR A 521 15.92 -5.45 0.28
C THR A 521 14.97 -6.09 -0.75
N HIS A 522 14.29 -7.19 -0.42
CA HIS A 522 13.62 -8.05 -1.40
C HIS A 522 12.10 -8.13 -1.20
N PHE A 523 11.34 -7.98 -2.29
CA PHE A 523 9.96 -8.44 -2.36
C PHE A 523 9.92 -9.98 -2.45
N CYS A 524 8.94 -10.63 -1.80
CA CYS A 524 8.67 -12.05 -2.02
C CYS A 524 8.18 -12.29 -3.45
N SER A 525 8.25 -13.53 -3.92
CA SER A 525 7.86 -13.87 -5.31
C SER A 525 6.45 -13.43 -5.68
N VAL A 526 5.50 -13.46 -4.72
CA VAL A 526 4.12 -13.00 -4.91
C VAL A 526 4.05 -11.49 -5.13
N CYS A 527 4.82 -10.71 -4.36
CA CYS A 527 4.93 -9.27 -4.53
C CYS A 527 5.70 -8.91 -5.81
N ARG A 528 6.74 -9.68 -6.20
CA ARG A 528 7.48 -9.47 -7.46
C ARG A 528 6.61 -9.72 -8.69
N GLU A 529 5.81 -10.79 -8.70
CA GLU A 529 4.83 -11.06 -9.75
C GLU A 529 3.81 -9.92 -9.86
N GLY A 530 3.25 -9.49 -8.73
CA GLY A 530 2.36 -8.34 -8.66
C GLY A 530 3.01 -7.05 -9.18
N LEU A 531 4.26 -6.79 -8.83
CA LEU A 531 5.02 -5.62 -9.27
C LEU A 531 5.23 -5.63 -10.78
N TRP A 532 5.68 -6.76 -11.36
CA TRP A 532 5.81 -6.90 -12.81
C TRP A 532 4.49 -6.57 -13.52
N LEU A 533 3.39 -7.24 -13.14
CA LEU A 533 2.09 -7.06 -13.77
C LEU A 533 1.60 -5.60 -13.68
N ARG A 534 1.75 -4.94 -12.53
CA ARG A 534 1.32 -3.54 -12.35
C ARG A 534 2.18 -2.52 -13.08
N LEU A 535 3.47 -2.79 -13.28
CA LEU A 535 4.34 -1.92 -14.06
C LEU A 535 4.10 -2.07 -15.57
N VAL A 536 3.91 -3.30 -16.08
CA VAL A 536 3.59 -3.51 -17.52
C VAL A 536 2.14 -3.15 -17.87
N GLU A 537 1.22 -3.10 -16.89
CA GLU A 537 -0.10 -2.48 -17.07
C GLU A 537 0.02 -0.96 -17.37
N LYS A 538 1.06 -0.30 -16.84
CA LYS A 538 1.35 1.12 -17.06
C LYS A 538 2.30 1.41 -18.23
N ALA A 539 2.97 0.40 -18.80
CA ALA A 539 3.98 0.57 -19.84
C ALA A 539 3.93 -0.57 -20.88
N SER A 540 3.78 -0.19 -22.16
CA SER A 540 3.91 -1.12 -23.29
C SER A 540 5.34 -1.62 -23.40
N LEU A 541 5.53 -2.94 -23.41
CA LEU A 541 6.82 -3.58 -23.69
C LEU A 541 7.45 -3.15 -25.02
N LEU A 542 6.65 -2.64 -25.95
CA LEU A 542 7.09 -2.07 -27.22
C LEU A 542 7.09 -0.54 -27.14
N ASP A 543 8.26 0.08 -27.33
CA ASP A 543 8.42 1.53 -27.40
C ASP A 543 8.00 2.07 -28.78
N GLU A 544 8.44 1.39 -29.86
CA GLU A 544 8.28 1.88 -31.22
C GLU A 544 8.41 0.76 -32.26
N VAL A 545 7.76 0.92 -33.43
CA VAL A 545 8.12 0.19 -34.65
C VAL A 545 8.41 1.24 -35.72
N THR A 546 9.62 1.17 -36.28
CA THR A 546 10.08 2.06 -37.36
C THR A 546 10.15 1.31 -38.68
N VAL A 547 9.85 2.01 -39.77
CA VAL A 547 10.03 1.51 -41.14
C VAL A 547 10.93 2.50 -41.86
N THR A 548 12.09 2.02 -42.31
CA THR A 548 13.08 2.76 -43.08
C THR A 548 13.10 2.22 -44.51
N CYS A 549 13.47 3.05 -45.48
CA CYS A 549 13.44 2.68 -46.89
C CYS A 549 14.82 2.81 -47.52
N GLN A 550 15.36 1.68 -47.99
CA GLN A 550 16.59 1.65 -48.79
C GLN A 550 16.26 2.00 -50.24
N LYS A 551 17.10 2.80 -50.90
CA LYS A 551 16.86 3.33 -52.25
C LYS A 551 17.97 2.89 -53.21
N ASN A 552 17.64 2.58 -54.46
CA ASN A 552 18.65 2.21 -55.48
C ASN A 552 19.40 3.42 -56.06
N GLY A 553 18.88 4.64 -55.83
CA GLY A 553 19.44 5.88 -56.39
C GLY A 553 18.89 7.12 -55.71
N ALA A 554 19.00 8.26 -56.39
CA ALA A 554 18.58 9.57 -55.86
C ALA A 554 17.07 9.84 -55.99
N ASP A 555 16.31 9.04 -56.76
CA ASP A 555 14.84 9.15 -56.80
C ASP A 555 14.28 8.67 -55.46
N ALA A 556 13.50 9.53 -54.83
CA ALA A 556 12.88 9.25 -53.55
C ALA A 556 11.90 8.05 -53.60
N ASN A 557 11.36 7.74 -54.78
CA ASN A 557 10.41 6.66 -55.04
C ASN A 557 11.05 5.31 -55.41
N ASP A 558 12.34 5.29 -55.77
CA ASP A 558 13.07 4.07 -56.17
C ASP A 558 13.55 3.29 -54.93
N VAL A 559 12.58 2.78 -54.18
CA VAL A 559 12.78 2.01 -52.96
C VAL A 559 13.03 0.54 -53.32
N SER A 560 14.16 -0.01 -52.86
CA SER A 560 14.63 -1.36 -53.12
C SER A 560 14.23 -2.36 -52.04
N ALA A 561 14.24 -1.92 -50.79
CA ALA A 561 13.90 -2.71 -49.62
C ALA A 561 13.39 -1.82 -48.47
N PHE A 562 12.65 -2.42 -47.56
CA PHE A 562 12.25 -1.82 -46.29
C PHE A 562 13.06 -2.45 -45.15
N GLY A 563 13.69 -1.64 -44.31
CA GLY A 563 14.27 -2.05 -43.04
C GLY A 563 13.29 -1.73 -41.92
N ILE A 564 12.80 -2.74 -41.21
CA ILE A 564 11.77 -2.62 -40.18
C ILE A 564 12.40 -2.97 -38.83
N SER A 565 12.36 -2.06 -37.86
CA SER A 565 12.92 -2.26 -36.51
C SER A 565 11.86 -2.04 -35.44
N ALA A 566 11.67 -3.05 -34.57
CA ALA A 566 10.77 -3.04 -33.43
C ALA A 566 11.56 -2.85 -32.14
N LYS A 567 11.52 -1.63 -31.60
CA LYS A 567 12.22 -1.26 -30.37
C LYS A 567 11.37 -1.62 -29.15
N VAL A 568 11.86 -2.55 -28.34
CA VAL A 568 11.24 -2.94 -27.06
C VAL A 568 11.96 -2.29 -25.87
N ILE A 569 11.27 -2.25 -24.72
CA ILE A 569 11.89 -1.85 -23.44
C ILE A 569 13.06 -2.82 -23.15
N PRO A 570 14.26 -2.33 -22.75
CA PRO A 570 15.49 -3.13 -22.67
C PRO A 570 15.50 -4.12 -21.49
N LEU A 571 14.70 -5.17 -21.61
CA LEU A 571 14.55 -6.33 -20.72
C LEU A 571 15.06 -7.61 -21.42
N GLY A 572 15.19 -8.70 -20.67
CA GLY A 572 15.70 -9.97 -21.19
C GLY A 572 17.05 -9.79 -21.88
N GLN A 573 17.18 -10.31 -23.11
CA GLN A 573 18.41 -10.16 -23.91
C GLN A 573 18.81 -8.72 -24.21
N PHE A 574 17.92 -7.73 -24.05
CA PHE A 574 18.21 -6.32 -24.35
C PHE A 574 18.65 -5.50 -23.13
N ARG A 575 18.79 -6.11 -21.94
CA ARG A 575 19.36 -5.42 -20.76
C ARG A 575 20.77 -4.91 -21.05
N ALA A 576 21.03 -3.66 -20.70
CA ALA A 576 22.37 -3.06 -20.83
C ALA A 576 23.41 -3.79 -19.96
N ASP A 577 23.02 -4.19 -18.75
CA ASP A 577 23.82 -5.06 -17.87
C ASP A 577 23.27 -6.50 -17.92
N GLN A 578 23.94 -7.37 -18.68
CA GLN A 578 23.58 -8.78 -18.78
C GLN A 578 23.84 -9.56 -17.48
N SER A 579 24.64 -9.05 -16.53
CA SER A 579 24.81 -9.70 -15.22
C SER A 579 23.55 -9.62 -14.35
N LYS A 580 22.61 -8.74 -14.70
CA LYS A 580 21.31 -8.55 -14.02
C LYS A 580 20.16 -9.26 -14.71
N ARG A 581 20.43 -9.99 -15.79
CA ARG A 581 19.44 -10.78 -16.53
C ARG A 581 19.33 -12.17 -15.91
N SER A 582 18.12 -12.65 -15.69
CA SER A 582 17.93 -14.08 -15.32
C SER A 582 18.08 -14.99 -16.54
N SER A 583 18.55 -16.23 -16.36
CA SER A 583 18.70 -17.20 -17.46
C SER A 583 17.40 -17.45 -18.22
N ASP A 584 16.28 -17.41 -17.48
CA ASP A 584 14.94 -17.73 -17.98
C ASP A 584 14.19 -16.46 -18.43
N GLU A 585 14.88 -15.32 -18.45
CA GLU A 585 14.35 -14.03 -18.87
C GLU A 585 14.66 -13.77 -20.36
N ALA A 586 13.64 -13.61 -21.20
CA ALA A 586 13.82 -13.38 -22.63
C ALA A 586 12.58 -12.72 -23.27
N TYR A 587 12.77 -11.99 -24.37
CA TYR A 587 11.68 -11.76 -25.32
C TYR A 587 11.69 -12.82 -26.42
N ILE A 588 10.51 -13.30 -26.78
CA ILE A 588 10.22 -14.09 -27.97
C ILE A 588 9.44 -13.18 -28.93
N SER A 589 9.82 -13.13 -30.22
CA SER A 589 9.11 -12.32 -31.23
C SER A 589 8.67 -13.12 -32.45
N SER A 590 7.63 -12.63 -33.13
CA SER A 590 7.15 -13.16 -34.41
C SER A 590 6.57 -12.04 -35.28
N TRP A 591 6.66 -12.21 -36.59
CA TRP A 591 6.17 -11.25 -37.59
C TRP A 591 5.06 -11.85 -38.44
N TYR A 592 4.09 -11.02 -38.83
CA TYR A 592 3.00 -11.41 -39.72
C TYR A 592 2.86 -10.38 -40.84
N LYS A 593 2.63 -10.86 -42.06
CA LYS A 593 2.27 -10.03 -43.22
C LYS A 593 0.86 -10.42 -43.68
N ASP A 594 -0.04 -9.44 -43.74
CA ASP A 594 -1.43 -9.60 -44.13
C ASP A 594 -2.13 -10.77 -43.38
N GLY A 595 -1.85 -10.87 -42.07
CA GLY A 595 -2.33 -11.92 -41.18
C GLY A 595 -1.59 -13.27 -41.24
N LYS A 596 -0.62 -13.44 -42.14
CA LYS A 596 0.15 -14.68 -42.30
C LYS A 596 1.51 -14.60 -41.60
N HIS A 597 1.75 -15.53 -40.68
CA HIS A 597 3.03 -15.68 -39.96
C HIS A 597 4.22 -15.84 -40.91
N GLN A 598 5.34 -15.20 -40.56
CA GLN A 598 6.60 -15.19 -41.30
C GLN A 598 7.70 -15.86 -40.46
N PRO A 599 7.74 -17.21 -40.38
CA PRO A 599 8.62 -17.94 -39.45
C PRO A 599 10.11 -17.71 -39.69
N GLN A 600 10.51 -17.29 -40.89
CA GLN A 600 11.89 -16.91 -41.21
C GLN A 600 12.40 -15.67 -40.43
N PHE A 601 11.49 -14.94 -39.78
CA PHE A 601 11.78 -13.74 -38.99
C PHE A 601 11.56 -13.93 -37.48
N ASP A 602 11.24 -15.14 -37.01
CA ASP A 602 11.00 -15.38 -35.58
C ASP A 602 12.24 -15.06 -34.73
N ASN A 603 12.00 -14.44 -33.57
CA ASN A 603 13.00 -13.89 -32.65
C ASN A 603 13.91 -12.78 -33.22
N GLN A 604 13.61 -12.26 -34.42
CA GLN A 604 14.24 -11.06 -34.96
C GLN A 604 13.44 -9.82 -34.52
N PHE A 605 14.16 -8.76 -34.18
CA PHE A 605 13.60 -7.45 -33.81
C PHE A 605 13.88 -6.39 -34.89
N GLU A 606 14.83 -6.68 -35.77
CA GLU A 606 15.10 -5.91 -36.98
C GLU A 606 15.07 -6.88 -38.16
N ILE A 607 14.30 -6.54 -39.20
CA ILE A 607 14.16 -7.35 -40.41
C ILE A 607 14.33 -6.48 -41.64
N GLN A 608 14.77 -7.07 -42.74
CA GLN A 608 14.82 -6.41 -44.04
C GLN A 608 14.00 -7.22 -45.04
N VAL A 609 13.08 -6.54 -45.74
CA VAL A 609 12.19 -7.16 -46.74
C VAL A 609 12.29 -6.43 -48.08
N PRO A 610 12.23 -7.13 -49.23
CA PRO A 610 12.23 -6.49 -50.55
C PRO A 610 11.07 -5.50 -50.71
N SER A 611 11.20 -4.53 -51.60
CA SER A 611 10.13 -3.54 -51.81
C SER A 611 8.89 -4.07 -52.54
N SER A 612 8.85 -5.36 -52.88
CA SER A 612 7.63 -6.11 -53.24
C SER A 612 6.78 -6.49 -52.02
N GLU A 613 7.34 -6.42 -50.81
CA GLU A 613 6.69 -6.83 -49.57
C GLU A 613 5.87 -5.72 -48.89
N GLU A 614 5.37 -4.77 -49.69
CA GLU A 614 4.34 -3.82 -49.28
C GLU A 614 3.10 -4.56 -48.76
N GLY A 615 2.41 -3.97 -47.78
CA GLY A 615 1.24 -4.57 -47.15
C GLY A 615 1.03 -4.14 -45.70
N THR A 616 0.14 -4.84 -45.02
CA THR A 616 -0.08 -4.67 -43.57
C THR A 616 0.81 -5.64 -42.82
N TRP A 617 1.65 -5.11 -41.94
CA TRP A 617 2.56 -5.90 -41.12
C TRP A 617 2.15 -5.84 -39.65
N GLU A 618 2.41 -6.91 -38.92
CA GLU A 618 2.20 -6.98 -37.48
C GLU A 618 3.44 -7.57 -36.81
N PHE A 619 3.98 -6.85 -35.83
CA PHE A 619 4.99 -7.34 -34.90
C PHE A 619 4.31 -7.85 -33.62
N LYS A 620 4.74 -9.01 -33.11
CA LYS A 620 4.35 -9.51 -31.78
C LYS A 620 5.58 -9.84 -30.96
N ALA A 621 5.57 -9.47 -29.68
CA ALA A 621 6.55 -9.88 -28.69
C ALA A 621 5.88 -10.40 -27.41
N GLU A 622 6.45 -11.44 -26.82
CA GLU A 622 6.12 -11.95 -25.49
C GLU A 622 7.39 -11.86 -24.62
N PHE A 623 7.30 -11.16 -23.50
CA PHE A 623 8.33 -11.13 -22.48
C PHE A 623 8.13 -12.30 -21.51
N LYS A 624 9.21 -13.01 -21.20
CA LYS A 624 9.25 -14.07 -20.19
C LYS A 624 10.21 -13.69 -19.09
N THR A 625 9.82 -13.99 -17.85
CA THR A 625 10.62 -13.80 -16.64
C THR A 625 10.20 -14.86 -15.61
N PRO A 626 11.13 -15.46 -14.85
CA PRO A 626 10.79 -16.43 -13.81
C PRO A 626 10.01 -15.81 -12.64
N ASP A 627 9.96 -14.48 -12.52
CA ASP A 627 9.18 -13.75 -11.52
C ASP A 627 7.68 -13.67 -11.86
N VAL A 628 7.24 -14.09 -13.05
CA VAL A 628 5.82 -14.15 -13.42
C VAL A 628 5.47 -15.56 -13.89
N ARG A 629 4.70 -16.27 -13.06
CA ARG A 629 4.17 -17.61 -13.34
C ARG A 629 2.72 -17.56 -13.81
N LYS A 630 1.97 -16.51 -13.45
CA LYS A 630 0.57 -16.31 -13.86
C LYS A 630 0.33 -14.89 -14.39
N ASP A 631 0.15 -14.77 -15.71
CA ASP A 631 -0.31 -13.55 -16.38
C ASP A 631 -1.70 -13.78 -17.01
N PRO A 632 -2.79 -13.54 -16.26
CA PRO A 632 -4.15 -13.76 -16.76
C PRO A 632 -4.61 -12.65 -17.72
N GLY A 633 -3.97 -11.47 -17.68
CA GLY A 633 -4.30 -10.33 -18.55
C GLY A 633 -3.57 -10.35 -19.90
N GLY A 634 -2.54 -11.20 -20.05
CA GLY A 634 -1.65 -11.18 -21.21
C GLY A 634 -0.78 -9.93 -21.26
N LEU A 635 -0.53 -9.29 -20.10
CA LEU A 635 0.19 -8.02 -19.98
C LEU A 635 1.66 -8.13 -20.39
N LEU A 636 2.25 -9.33 -20.34
CA LEU A 636 3.62 -9.57 -20.82
C LEU A 636 3.68 -9.78 -22.35
N LYS A 637 2.61 -9.45 -23.08
CA LYS A 637 2.53 -9.54 -24.55
C LYS A 637 2.24 -8.18 -25.16
N ALA A 638 2.98 -7.83 -26.20
CA ALA A 638 2.76 -6.61 -26.98
C ALA A 638 2.62 -6.95 -28.46
N SER A 639 1.74 -6.21 -29.15
CA SER A 639 1.56 -6.32 -30.60
C SER A 639 1.38 -4.96 -31.24
N LYS A 640 1.86 -4.80 -32.47
CA LYS A 640 1.68 -3.58 -33.26
C LYS A 640 1.46 -3.90 -34.72
N VAL A 641 0.28 -3.52 -35.21
CA VAL A 641 -0.04 -3.47 -36.63
C VAL A 641 0.41 -2.13 -37.20
N PHE A 642 1.02 -2.14 -38.38
CA PHE A 642 1.52 -0.97 -39.12
C PHE A 642 1.53 -1.27 -40.63
N SER A 643 1.68 -0.22 -41.45
CA SER A 643 1.72 -0.35 -42.91
C SER A 643 3.14 -0.18 -43.44
N VAL A 644 3.52 -1.01 -44.40
CA VAL A 644 4.78 -0.90 -45.16
C VAL A 644 4.42 -0.58 -46.60
N ALA A 645 4.80 0.60 -47.08
CA ALA A 645 4.50 1.06 -48.43
C ALA A 645 5.48 2.13 -48.90
N LYS A 646 5.80 2.15 -50.20
CA LYS A 646 6.77 3.08 -50.82
C LYS A 646 6.36 4.54 -50.68
N ASN A 647 5.06 4.82 -50.73
CA ASN A 647 4.52 6.17 -50.57
C ASN A 647 4.69 6.75 -49.14
N LEU A 648 5.02 5.92 -48.15
CA LEU A 648 5.35 6.37 -46.80
C LEU A 648 6.83 6.77 -46.66
N CYS A 649 7.70 6.41 -47.61
CA CYS A 649 9.15 6.70 -47.60
C CYS A 649 9.54 8.16 -47.92
N ASN A 650 8.55 9.03 -48.12
CA ASN A 650 8.69 10.42 -48.59
C ASN A 650 8.04 11.43 -47.61
N LYS A 651 7.78 11.03 -46.36
CA LYS A 651 7.20 11.88 -45.30
C LYS A 651 8.17 12.05 -44.14
#